data_AF-A0A2V8N9V8-F1
#
_entry.id   AF-A0A2V8N9V8-F1
#
_cell.length_a   1.000
_cell.length_b   1.000
_cell.length_c   1.000
_cell.angle_alpha   90.00
_cell.angle_beta   90.00
_cell.angle_gamma   90.00
#
_symmetry.space_group_name_H-M   'P 1'
#
loop_
_entity.id
_entity.type
_entity.pdbx_description
1 polymer ?
#
loop_
_entity_poly.entity_id
_entity_poly.type
_entity_poly.pdbx_seq_one_letter_code
_entity_poly.pdbx_strand_id
1 'polypeptide(L)'
;MIIKTEKKLMITRLIKRSLLFLALVSLFMPAFVRSASVQAISTDDKGAGATDPQYAMDWRVTGPPGGDVRALVVDPNDAQRFYFGTLDGQIYTSTDGGQSWRLFHNFNRPQLFVDHIIVDPRDSRVIYVATHKHKEAGGFYKTADGGQTWREAAALKEEALHSMTQSAQNPNILIVGSNRGLFRSTDAGESWEQIPTQSAPGLINVESLAIDPRNTNTIYAGTWYLPYKTTDGGQTWTNIKNGIIDDSDIFAINLDPRDANHIIASACSGIYETKNAGSNWRKVQGIPSQSRRTRAILQHPSIPGLVFAGTTEGFWRSTNGGESWMLTTSKELEINSIAVHPNNPETVYIGTNNYGVMVSHDGGRNFAPTNGGYSGRFINSILQDREKPGRIYATTINMTTGGGFFFVSDDNGHSWRTSMRNLKENRVIGYSILQDEHDGNIIYLATNYGVYRSLDRGASWSPIGAPKTAEPKRPARGRSGRSSARRSSRSAAPAPRTSSPAAAKGPEDVVKRAQEALNAAGYNVGTPDGHAGTRTVSAIRGFQADRGIPISGTLDEPTLVALGLAGGVQTTTPAGKLPVMAVALNDVVNALAPTWDEQGRWGILAATNAGLYRTFDPTKGWEKISYGPGIDSRTTCISTT
;
A
#
# COMPACT_ATOMS: atom_id res chain seq x y z
N MET A 1 53.84 43.51 75.50
CA MET A 1 54.82 42.68 74.78
C MET A 1 54.03 41.75 73.86
N ILE A 2 54.18 41.75 72.53
CA ILE A 2 55.36 41.41 71.68
C ILE A 2 55.47 39.88 71.53
N ILE A 3 55.44 39.23 70.35
CA ILE A 3 55.23 39.60 68.91
C ILE A 3 54.62 38.32 68.23
N LYS A 4 53.53 38.32 67.42
CA LYS A 4 53.38 38.65 65.97
C LYS A 4 54.17 37.72 65.02
N THR A 5 53.73 37.25 63.82
CA THR A 5 52.62 37.58 62.86
C THR A 5 52.39 36.30 61.99
N GLU A 6 51.20 35.72 61.76
CA GLU A 6 50.08 36.08 60.85
C GLU A 6 50.45 36.19 59.34
N LYS A 7 49.89 35.34 58.44
CA LYS A 7 48.84 35.60 57.39
C LYS A 7 48.82 34.43 56.37
N LYS A 8 47.83 34.16 55.49
CA LYS A 8 46.38 34.51 55.42
C LYS A 8 45.62 33.58 54.42
N LEU A 9 44.93 32.56 54.93
CA LEU A 9 43.50 32.22 54.70
C LEU A 9 42.81 32.45 53.31
N MET A 10 42.30 31.36 52.71
CA MET A 10 41.07 31.27 51.89
C MET A 10 40.48 29.83 52.06
N ILE A 11 39.35 29.62 52.75
CA ILE A 11 37.91 29.69 52.31
C ILE A 11 37.45 28.44 51.52
N THR A 12 36.32 27.74 51.80
CA THR A 12 35.41 27.62 52.97
C THR A 12 34.61 26.29 52.90
N ARG A 13 34.10 25.83 54.05
CA ARG A 13 33.14 24.73 54.36
C ARG A 13 31.81 24.77 53.52
N LEU A 14 30.84 23.82 53.51
CA LEU A 14 30.46 22.68 54.39
C LEU A 14 29.37 21.73 53.73
N ILE A 15 29.43 20.39 53.97
CA ILE A 15 28.32 19.39 54.18
C ILE A 15 27.15 19.11 53.18
N LYS A 16 26.79 17.80 53.04
CA LYS A 16 25.56 17.14 52.48
C LYS A 16 25.35 17.28 50.94
N ARG A 17 25.06 16.24 50.14
CA ARG A 17 24.20 15.02 50.29
C ARG A 17 24.59 13.97 49.21
N SER A 18 24.20 12.69 49.38
CA SER A 18 23.80 11.67 48.36
C SER A 18 24.67 11.40 47.09
N LEU A 19 24.81 10.19 46.52
CA LEU A 19 24.56 8.80 46.97
C LEU A 19 25.34 7.82 46.05
N LEU A 20 26.03 6.86 46.67
CA LEU A 20 26.44 5.50 46.23
C LEU A 20 26.41 5.05 44.74
N PHE A 21 27.45 4.33 44.29
CA PHE A 21 27.53 3.70 42.97
C PHE A 21 28.14 2.26 43.03
N LEU A 22 27.47 1.30 42.39
CA LEU A 22 27.86 -0.07 41.95
C LEU A 22 28.58 -1.11 42.85
N ALA A 23 28.06 -2.35 42.76
CA ALA A 23 28.70 -3.68 42.93
C ALA A 23 29.18 -4.08 44.36
N LEU A 24 29.27 -5.37 44.73
CA LEU A 24 29.49 -6.60 43.94
C LEU A 24 28.98 -7.88 44.70
N VAL A 25 29.20 -9.08 44.13
CA VAL A 25 29.06 -10.44 44.73
C VAL A 25 27.66 -11.10 44.67
N SER A 26 27.64 -12.43 44.81
CA SER A 26 26.65 -13.41 44.34
C SER A 26 26.19 -14.41 45.42
N LEU A 27 25.36 -15.39 44.99
CA LEU A 27 25.06 -16.72 45.57
C LEU A 27 23.83 -16.92 46.50
N PHE A 28 23.21 -18.08 46.25
CA PHE A 28 22.20 -18.86 47.00
C PHE A 28 20.76 -18.33 47.22
N MET A 29 19.82 -19.24 46.95
CA MET A 29 18.39 -19.22 47.33
C MET A 29 18.23 -19.98 48.67
N PRO A 30 17.12 -19.80 49.43
CA PRO A 30 16.02 -20.79 49.25
C PRO A 30 14.57 -20.31 49.57
N ALA A 31 13.63 -20.78 48.73
CA ALA A 31 12.33 -21.41 49.04
C ALA A 31 11.21 -20.77 49.94
N PHE A 32 9.97 -21.18 49.59
CA PHE A 32 8.71 -21.24 50.37
C PHE A 32 7.94 -19.96 50.79
N VAL A 33 6.82 -19.73 50.08
CA VAL A 33 5.47 -19.62 50.68
C VAL A 33 4.51 -20.51 49.85
N ARG A 34 3.39 -20.96 50.43
CA ARG A 34 2.53 -22.03 49.90
C ARG A 34 1.09 -21.55 49.67
N SER A 35 0.50 -21.96 48.54
CA SER A 35 -0.95 -22.15 48.28
C SER A 35 -1.99 -21.12 48.79
N ALA A 36 -2.75 -20.55 47.85
CA ALA A 36 -4.18 -20.29 48.04
C ALA A 36 -4.94 -21.08 46.96
N SER A 37 -5.81 -22.00 47.37
CA SER A 37 -6.52 -22.93 46.48
C SER A 37 -7.94 -22.45 46.19
N VAL A 38 -8.33 -22.40 44.91
CA VAL A 38 -9.74 -22.35 44.51
C VAL A 38 -10.21 -23.80 44.32
N GLN A 39 -11.12 -24.26 45.16
CA GLN A 39 -11.81 -25.55 44.96
C GLN A 39 -13.02 -25.38 44.05
N ALA A 40 -13.38 -26.47 43.36
CA ALA A 40 -14.34 -26.47 42.27
C ALA A 40 -15.81 -26.48 42.73
N ILE A 41 -16.70 -26.11 41.79
CA ILE A 41 -18.07 -26.62 41.73
C ILE A 41 -18.14 -27.60 40.54
N SER A 42 -19.06 -28.56 40.64
CA SER A 42 -19.01 -29.85 39.93
C SER A 42 -19.50 -29.84 38.48
N THR A 43 -18.94 -30.81 37.73
CA THR A 43 -19.56 -31.70 36.71
C THR A 43 -21.09 -31.59 36.52
N ASP A 44 -21.64 -31.78 35.32
CA ASP A 44 -21.27 -32.78 34.30
C ASP A 44 -21.41 -32.27 32.84
N ASP A 45 -20.49 -32.69 31.97
CA ASP A 45 -20.84 -33.26 30.66
C ASP A 45 -19.74 -34.25 30.21
N LYS A 46 -20.11 -35.33 29.50
CA LYS A 46 -19.20 -36.42 29.06
C LYS A 46 -19.32 -36.65 27.56
N GLY A 47 -18.68 -35.79 26.75
CA GLY A 47 -18.92 -35.80 25.30
C GLY A 47 -17.84 -35.20 24.39
N ALA A 48 -16.56 -35.15 24.78
CA ALA A 48 -15.49 -34.70 23.89
C ALA A 48 -14.22 -35.55 24.03
N GLY A 49 -13.49 -35.74 22.92
CA GLY A 49 -12.23 -36.48 22.90
C GLY A 49 -11.11 -35.73 23.65
N ALA A 50 -10.17 -36.48 24.23
CA ALA A 50 -9.02 -35.89 24.92
C ALA A 50 -8.13 -35.15 23.92
N THR A 51 -8.09 -33.81 24.02
CA THR A 51 -7.06 -33.00 23.40
C THR A 51 -5.74 -33.23 24.13
N ASP A 52 -4.67 -33.52 23.38
CA ASP A 52 -3.34 -33.69 23.96
C ASP A 52 -2.88 -32.36 24.61
N PRO A 53 -2.55 -32.34 25.92
CA PRO A 53 -2.09 -31.13 26.61
C PRO A 53 -0.86 -30.46 25.98
N GLN A 54 -0.06 -31.17 25.17
CA GLN A 54 1.07 -30.56 24.43
C GLN A 54 0.63 -29.46 23.46
N TYR A 55 -0.63 -29.47 23.00
CA TYR A 55 -1.15 -28.49 22.03
C TYR A 55 -2.03 -27.40 22.66
N ALA A 56 -2.00 -27.23 23.99
CA ALA A 56 -2.50 -26.05 24.69
C ALA A 56 -1.56 -24.84 24.46
N MET A 57 -1.43 -24.42 23.20
CA MET A 57 -0.38 -23.51 22.73
C MET A 57 -0.66 -22.04 23.02
N ASP A 58 0.33 -21.37 23.62
CA ASP A 58 0.54 -19.92 23.55
C ASP A 58 0.81 -19.50 22.09
N TRP A 59 -0.25 -19.26 21.31
CA TRP A 59 -0.10 -18.72 19.95
C TRP A 59 0.44 -17.28 20.00
N ARG A 60 1.53 -17.03 19.28
CA ARG A 60 2.25 -15.74 19.28
C ARG A 60 2.51 -15.28 17.85
N VAL A 61 2.38 -13.98 17.62
CA VAL A 61 2.68 -13.34 16.32
C VAL A 61 4.20 -13.28 16.14
N THR A 62 4.71 -13.92 15.08
CA THR A 62 6.14 -13.97 14.76
C THR A 62 6.54 -13.04 13.60
N GLY A 63 5.60 -12.65 12.72
CA GLY A 63 5.85 -11.75 11.59
C GLY A 63 5.43 -12.35 10.24
N PRO A 64 5.92 -11.81 9.11
CA PRO A 64 6.90 -10.72 9.01
C PRO A 64 6.33 -9.35 9.44
N PRO A 65 7.08 -8.54 10.23
CA PRO A 65 6.52 -7.38 10.92
C PRO A 65 6.10 -6.22 9.99
N GLY A 66 5.20 -5.38 10.48
CA GLY A 66 4.57 -4.29 9.73
C GLY A 66 3.31 -4.71 8.98
N GLY A 67 2.82 -3.87 8.07
CA GLY A 67 1.53 -4.05 7.39
C GLY A 67 0.95 -2.73 6.89
N ASP A 68 -0.38 -2.67 6.75
CA ASP A 68 -1.12 -1.41 6.55
C ASP A 68 -1.47 -0.74 7.89
N VAL A 69 -1.29 0.58 7.94
CA VAL A 69 -1.77 1.46 9.00
C VAL A 69 -2.59 2.58 8.37
N ARG A 70 -3.88 2.67 8.74
CA ARG A 70 -4.86 3.64 8.24
C ARG A 70 -4.82 4.96 9.01
N ALA A 71 -5.27 4.92 10.26
CA ALA A 71 -5.23 6.03 11.22
C ALA A 71 -4.14 5.77 12.26
N LEU A 72 -3.41 6.80 12.70
CA LEU A 72 -2.47 6.72 13.83
C LEU A 72 -2.68 7.93 14.74
N VAL A 73 -3.02 7.70 16.01
CA VAL A 73 -3.32 8.75 16.99
C VAL A 73 -2.56 8.54 18.30
N VAL A 74 -2.27 9.64 18.99
CA VAL A 74 -1.69 9.68 20.34
C VAL A 74 -2.82 9.91 21.34
N ASP A 75 -2.75 9.29 22.51
CA ASP A 75 -3.64 9.58 23.62
C ASP A 75 -3.36 11.02 24.15
N PRO A 76 -4.35 11.92 24.22
CA PRO A 76 -4.15 13.30 24.65
C PRO A 76 -3.69 13.43 26.10
N ASN A 77 -3.91 12.41 26.95
CA ASN A 77 -3.51 12.41 28.36
C ASN A 77 -2.31 11.49 28.65
N ASP A 78 -1.86 10.67 27.70
CA ASP A 78 -0.72 9.77 27.84
C ASP A 78 0.15 9.79 26.57
N ALA A 79 1.21 10.61 26.60
CA ALA A 79 2.14 10.76 25.48
C ALA A 79 2.91 9.49 25.09
N GLN A 80 2.85 8.41 25.89
CA GLN A 80 3.43 7.10 25.55
C GLN A 80 2.39 6.13 24.97
N ARG A 81 1.11 6.50 24.97
CA ARG A 81 0.03 5.66 24.46
C ARG A 81 -0.44 6.10 23.10
N PHE A 82 -0.53 5.12 22.21
CA PHE A 82 -0.90 5.31 20.81
C PHE A 82 -1.96 4.28 20.43
N TYR A 83 -2.76 4.62 19.43
CA TYR A 83 -3.70 3.70 18.79
C TYR A 83 -3.56 3.81 17.27
N PHE A 84 -3.68 2.69 16.57
CA PHE A 84 -3.78 2.70 15.11
C PHE A 84 -4.79 1.69 14.57
N GLY A 85 -5.40 2.03 13.43
CA GLY A 85 -6.37 1.19 12.72
C GLY A 85 -5.80 0.54 11.45
N THR A 86 -6.40 -0.56 11.00
CA THR A 86 -6.05 -1.27 9.75
C THR A 86 -7.25 -1.41 8.80
N LEU A 87 -7.05 -2.01 7.63
CA LEU A 87 -8.09 -2.36 6.65
C LEU A 87 -9.07 -3.47 7.09
N ASP A 88 -8.80 -4.21 8.17
CA ASP A 88 -9.51 -5.45 8.52
C ASP A 88 -10.15 -5.43 9.92
N GLY A 89 -10.60 -4.25 10.36
CA GLY A 89 -11.32 -4.08 11.62
C GLY A 89 -10.45 -4.28 12.86
N GLN A 90 -9.13 -4.23 12.72
CA GLN A 90 -8.20 -4.34 13.84
C GLN A 90 -7.75 -2.95 14.31
N ILE A 91 -7.65 -2.81 15.63
CA ILE A 91 -7.01 -1.68 16.29
C ILE A 91 -5.84 -2.24 17.09
N TYR A 92 -4.67 -1.60 16.97
CA TYR A 92 -3.49 -1.88 17.78
C TYR A 92 -3.23 -0.73 18.75
N THR A 93 -2.56 -1.03 19.86
CA THR A 93 -2.12 -0.03 20.84
C THR A 93 -0.65 -0.23 21.23
N SER A 94 0.04 0.87 21.46
CA SER A 94 1.32 0.93 22.17
C SER A 94 1.10 1.64 23.51
N THR A 95 1.90 1.30 24.52
CA THR A 95 2.00 2.00 25.81
C THR A 95 3.46 2.27 26.19
N ASP A 96 4.34 2.41 25.18
CA ASP A 96 5.80 2.53 25.33
C ASP A 96 6.43 3.53 24.35
N GLY A 97 5.64 4.48 23.82
CA GLY A 97 6.11 5.45 22.84
C GLY A 97 6.21 4.90 21.42
N GLY A 98 5.43 3.87 21.08
CA GLY A 98 5.41 3.23 19.76
C GLY A 98 6.56 2.27 19.50
N GLN A 99 7.28 1.80 20.53
CA GLN A 99 8.36 0.82 20.41
C GLN A 99 7.80 -0.59 20.17
N SER A 100 6.73 -0.95 20.88
CA SER A 100 5.98 -2.18 20.67
C SER A 100 4.48 -1.94 20.62
N TRP A 101 3.78 -2.82 19.91
CA TRP A 101 2.36 -2.78 19.63
C TRP A 101 1.74 -4.13 19.97
N ARG A 102 0.53 -4.09 20.51
CA ARG A 102 -0.32 -5.26 20.73
C ARG A 102 -1.70 -5.02 20.13
N LEU A 103 -2.38 -6.09 19.74
CA LEU A 103 -3.79 -6.01 19.35
C LEU A 103 -4.60 -5.44 20.53
N PHE A 104 -5.35 -4.38 20.28
CA PHE A 104 -6.22 -3.71 21.25
C PHE A 104 -7.66 -4.18 21.10
N HIS A 105 -8.15 -4.22 19.85
CA HIS A 105 -9.46 -4.76 19.53
C HIS A 105 -9.46 -5.34 18.10
N ASN A 106 -10.37 -6.28 17.84
CA ASN A 106 -10.66 -6.77 16.51
C ASN A 106 -12.18 -6.92 16.38
N PHE A 107 -12.80 -6.12 15.51
CA PHE A 107 -14.25 -6.16 15.27
C PHE A 107 -14.71 -7.46 14.56
N ASN A 108 -13.77 -8.30 14.11
CA ASN A 108 -14.01 -9.55 13.37
C ASN A 108 -14.89 -9.37 12.12
N ARG A 109 -14.80 -8.19 11.49
CA ARG A 109 -15.41 -7.85 10.20
C ARG A 109 -14.28 -7.65 9.18
N PRO A 110 -13.93 -8.66 8.34
CA PRO A 110 -12.91 -8.51 7.31
C PRO A 110 -13.21 -7.33 6.37
N GLN A 111 -12.17 -6.67 5.85
CA GLN A 111 -12.27 -5.48 5.00
C GLN A 111 -13.01 -4.28 5.65
N LEU A 112 -13.10 -4.21 6.98
CA LEU A 112 -13.61 -3.04 7.72
C LEU A 112 -12.47 -2.02 7.92
N PHE A 113 -12.50 -0.92 7.17
CA PHE A 113 -11.44 0.07 7.18
C PHE A 113 -11.59 0.97 8.42
N VAL A 114 -10.54 1.00 9.25
CA VAL A 114 -10.50 1.79 10.50
C VAL A 114 -9.74 3.10 10.27
N ASP A 115 -10.35 3.97 9.48
CA ASP A 115 -9.74 5.21 8.98
C ASP A 115 -9.81 6.38 9.96
N HIS A 116 -10.69 6.34 10.97
CA HIS A 116 -10.78 7.37 12.01
C HIS A 116 -10.93 6.81 13.43
N ILE A 117 -10.01 7.21 14.30
CA ILE A 117 -10.02 6.93 15.74
C ILE A 117 -9.89 8.27 16.47
N ILE A 118 -10.68 8.50 17.52
CA ILE A 118 -10.53 9.64 18.44
C ILE A 118 -10.54 9.11 19.87
N VAL A 119 -9.49 9.39 20.63
CA VAL A 119 -9.46 9.21 22.09
C VAL A 119 -10.02 10.49 22.72
N ASP A 120 -10.99 10.38 23.62
CA ASP A 120 -11.61 11.56 24.21
C ASP A 120 -10.64 12.30 25.15
N PRO A 121 -10.45 13.62 25.01
CA PRO A 121 -9.52 14.37 25.85
C PRO A 121 -9.89 14.39 27.34
N ARG A 122 -11.14 14.05 27.71
CA ARG A 122 -11.61 14.05 29.11
C ARG A 122 -11.36 12.73 29.84
N ASP A 123 -11.29 11.62 29.10
CA ASP A 123 -11.06 10.28 29.66
C ASP A 123 -10.53 9.35 28.56
N SER A 124 -9.26 8.97 28.67
CA SER A 124 -8.57 8.08 27.73
C SER A 124 -9.18 6.67 27.59
N ARG A 125 -10.12 6.28 28.46
CA ARG A 125 -10.89 5.03 28.34
C ARG A 125 -12.03 5.14 27.33
N VAL A 126 -12.41 6.36 26.95
CA VAL A 126 -13.45 6.65 25.96
C VAL A 126 -12.78 6.83 24.61
N ILE A 127 -13.08 5.92 23.67
CA ILE A 127 -12.53 5.94 22.32
C ILE A 127 -13.67 5.77 21.32
N TYR A 128 -13.69 6.65 20.33
CA TYR A 128 -14.62 6.66 19.21
C TYR A 128 -13.91 6.15 17.97
N VAL A 129 -14.62 5.35 17.17
CA VAL A 129 -14.10 4.77 15.93
C VAL A 129 -15.17 4.86 14.85
N ALA A 130 -14.83 5.45 13.71
CA ALA A 130 -15.70 5.49 12.54
C ALA A 130 -15.07 4.64 11.42
N THR A 131 -15.91 3.86 10.74
CA THR A 131 -15.46 2.83 9.80
C THR A 131 -16.35 2.71 8.57
N HIS A 132 -15.82 2.09 7.53
CA HIS A 132 -16.51 1.81 6.27
C HIS A 132 -15.94 0.56 5.59
N LYS A 133 -16.61 0.08 4.54
CA LYS A 133 -16.13 -1.01 3.67
C LYS A 133 -16.03 -0.51 2.23
N HIS A 134 -15.04 0.34 1.96
CA HIS A 134 -15.04 1.24 0.80
C HIS A 134 -16.36 2.04 0.71
N LYS A 135 -17.35 1.62 -0.08
CA LYS A 135 -18.67 2.29 -0.19
C LYS A 135 -19.77 1.67 0.66
N GLU A 136 -19.54 0.45 1.15
CA GLU A 136 -20.47 -0.30 1.99
C GLU A 136 -20.34 0.09 3.46
N ALA A 137 -21.38 -0.22 4.23
CA ALA A 137 -21.50 0.19 5.63
C ALA A 137 -20.41 -0.43 6.52
N GLY A 138 -19.92 0.35 7.48
CA GLY A 138 -18.97 -0.11 8.50
C GLY A 138 -19.46 0.14 9.92
N GLY A 139 -20.12 1.27 10.15
CA GLY A 139 -20.65 1.68 11.45
C GLY A 139 -19.71 2.58 12.26
N PHE A 140 -20.30 3.22 13.28
CA PHE A 140 -19.61 3.93 14.35
C PHE A 140 -19.59 3.07 15.60
N TYR A 141 -18.45 3.02 16.28
CA TYR A 141 -18.25 2.27 17.53
C TYR A 141 -17.71 3.18 18.62
N LYS A 142 -18.17 2.96 19.85
CA LYS A 142 -17.67 3.62 21.07
C LYS A 142 -17.32 2.58 22.13
N THR A 143 -16.16 2.73 22.76
CA THR A 143 -15.87 2.15 24.08
C THR A 143 -15.88 3.26 25.14
N ALA A 144 -16.11 2.90 26.40
CA ALA A 144 -16.02 3.79 27.56
C ALA A 144 -15.20 3.19 28.73
N ASP A 145 -14.60 2.02 28.53
CA ASP A 145 -13.93 1.22 29.56
C ASP A 145 -12.47 0.86 29.20
N GLY A 146 -11.93 1.49 28.16
CA GLY A 146 -10.59 1.22 27.65
C GLY A 146 -10.54 0.03 26.69
N GLY A 147 -11.62 -0.22 25.94
CA GLY A 147 -11.68 -1.21 24.86
C GLY A 147 -12.14 -2.61 25.27
N GLN A 148 -12.60 -2.79 26.52
CA GLN A 148 -13.12 -4.07 27.03
C GLN A 148 -14.50 -4.37 26.45
N THR A 149 -15.37 -3.35 26.37
CA THR A 149 -16.65 -3.41 25.66
C THR A 149 -16.77 -2.30 24.62
N TRP A 150 -17.53 -2.59 23.57
CA TRP A 150 -17.77 -1.70 22.44
C TRP A 150 -19.25 -1.71 22.06
N ARG A 151 -19.82 -0.52 21.82
CA ARG A 151 -21.19 -0.33 21.33
C ARG A 151 -21.17 0.24 19.92
N GLU A 152 -21.82 -0.46 18.99
CA GLU A 152 -22.13 0.04 17.65
C GLU A 152 -23.35 0.98 17.71
N ALA A 153 -23.28 2.17 17.08
CA ALA A 153 -24.41 3.10 17.07
C ALA A 153 -25.45 2.71 16.01
N ALA A 154 -26.64 2.29 16.44
CA ALA A 154 -27.70 1.78 15.58
C ALA A 154 -28.08 2.73 14.43
N ALA A 155 -28.15 4.05 14.69
CA ALA A 155 -28.46 5.07 13.68
C ALA A 155 -27.40 5.21 12.57
N LEU A 156 -26.17 4.75 12.80
CA LEU A 156 -25.05 4.81 11.85
C LEU A 156 -24.61 3.44 11.35
N LYS A 157 -25.26 2.36 11.77
CA LYS A 157 -24.85 0.98 11.45
C LYS A 157 -24.80 0.72 9.94
N GLU A 158 -25.77 1.26 9.21
CA GLU A 158 -25.90 1.09 7.76
C GLU A 158 -25.22 2.24 6.98
N GLU A 159 -24.36 3.04 7.63
CA GLU A 159 -23.55 4.10 7.01
C GLU A 159 -22.10 3.65 6.75
N ALA A 160 -21.55 4.12 5.63
CA ALA A 160 -20.13 4.08 5.32
C ALA A 160 -19.51 5.39 5.81
N LEU A 161 -18.79 5.36 6.94
CA LEU A 161 -18.24 6.57 7.57
C LEU A 161 -16.81 6.82 7.10
N HIS A 162 -16.63 7.90 6.35
CA HIS A 162 -15.38 8.30 5.71
C HIS A 162 -14.67 9.46 6.41
N SER A 163 -15.30 10.05 7.44
CA SER A 163 -14.66 11.06 8.27
C SER A 163 -15.32 11.18 9.65
N MET A 164 -14.54 11.62 10.64
CA MET A 164 -15.01 11.90 11.99
C MET A 164 -14.20 13.02 12.62
N THR A 165 -14.85 13.90 13.38
CA THR A 165 -14.21 14.98 14.13
C THR A 165 -14.95 15.27 15.44
N GLN A 166 -14.23 15.76 16.46
CA GLN A 166 -14.74 16.15 17.77
C GLN A 166 -14.48 17.63 18.02
N SER A 167 -15.42 18.36 18.63
CA SER A 167 -15.20 19.76 18.95
C SER A 167 -14.28 19.93 20.16
N ALA A 168 -13.15 20.62 19.98
CA ALA A 168 -12.26 21.01 21.07
C ALA A 168 -12.92 21.98 22.08
N GLN A 169 -13.95 22.74 21.66
CA GLN A 169 -14.68 23.67 22.53
C GLN A 169 -15.76 22.95 23.38
N ASN A 170 -16.35 21.87 22.86
CA ASN A 170 -17.32 21.04 23.56
C ASN A 170 -17.21 19.58 23.08
N PRO A 171 -16.43 18.72 23.77
CA PRO A 171 -16.23 17.33 23.36
C PRO A 171 -17.49 16.44 23.33
N ASN A 172 -18.66 16.90 23.79
CA ASN A 172 -19.91 16.20 23.50
C ASN A 172 -20.35 16.31 22.04
N ILE A 173 -19.85 17.31 21.30
CA ILE A 173 -20.16 17.48 19.87
C ILE A 173 -19.17 16.66 19.05
N LEU A 174 -19.70 15.61 18.41
CA LEU A 174 -19.04 14.82 17.39
C LEU A 174 -19.78 15.00 16.06
N ILE A 175 -19.04 14.97 14.95
CA ILE A 175 -19.60 14.96 13.59
C ILE A 175 -18.93 13.85 12.80
N VAL A 176 -19.72 13.06 12.08
CA VAL A 176 -19.23 12.07 11.11
C VAL A 176 -19.72 12.39 9.71
N GLY A 177 -18.91 12.08 8.71
CA GLY A 177 -19.21 12.22 7.29
C GLY A 177 -19.38 10.86 6.64
N SER A 178 -20.35 10.74 5.74
CA SER A 178 -20.69 9.50 5.04
C SER A 178 -20.97 9.70 3.55
N ASN A 179 -21.20 8.59 2.85
CA ASN A 179 -21.71 8.60 1.47
C ASN A 179 -23.09 9.26 1.32
N ARG A 180 -23.84 9.47 2.42
CA ARG A 180 -25.19 10.06 2.43
C ARG A 180 -25.27 11.45 3.08
N GLY A 181 -24.14 12.05 3.46
CA GLY A 181 -24.07 13.41 4.02
C GLY A 181 -23.30 13.46 5.33
N LEU A 182 -23.83 14.19 6.31
CA LEU A 182 -23.22 14.34 7.64
C LEU A 182 -24.21 13.96 8.75
N PHE A 183 -23.70 13.45 9.85
CA PHE A 183 -24.45 13.21 11.09
C PHE A 183 -23.75 13.88 12.27
N ARG A 184 -24.53 14.37 13.23
CA ARG A 184 -24.08 15.05 14.45
C ARG A 184 -24.55 14.29 15.69
N SER A 185 -23.67 14.19 16.67
CA SER A 185 -24.01 13.89 18.06
C SER A 185 -23.78 15.15 18.90
N THR A 186 -24.58 15.32 19.95
CA THR A 186 -24.46 16.41 20.95
C THR A 186 -24.26 15.87 22.36
N ASP A 187 -24.09 14.55 22.51
CA ASP A 187 -24.06 13.78 23.75
C ASP A 187 -22.84 12.83 23.85
N ALA A 188 -21.80 13.10 23.06
CA ALA A 188 -20.57 12.30 22.99
C ALA A 188 -20.78 10.88 22.42
N GLY A 189 -21.64 10.73 21.40
CA GLY A 189 -21.83 9.49 20.63
C GLY A 189 -22.80 8.49 21.27
N GLU A 190 -23.73 8.96 22.10
CA GLU A 190 -24.86 8.15 22.59
C GLU A 190 -26.00 8.14 21.57
N SER A 191 -26.36 9.30 21.02
CA SER A 191 -27.33 9.47 19.94
C SER A 191 -26.77 10.27 18.75
N TRP A 192 -27.43 10.17 17.60
CA TRP A 192 -27.00 10.76 16.34
C TRP A 192 -28.19 11.24 15.51
N GLU A 193 -28.09 12.44 14.96
CA GLU A 193 -29.06 13.07 14.07
C GLU A 193 -28.41 13.39 12.72
N GLN A 194 -29.15 13.30 11.62
CA GLN A 194 -28.64 13.68 10.29
C GLN A 194 -28.67 15.20 10.14
N ILE A 195 -27.56 15.80 9.69
CA ILE A 195 -27.51 17.23 9.38
C ILE A 195 -28.21 17.46 8.02
N PRO A 196 -29.13 18.43 7.90
CA PRO A 196 -29.74 18.78 6.61
C PRO A 196 -28.71 19.18 5.55
N THR A 197 -28.70 18.47 4.42
CA THR A 197 -27.84 18.76 3.26
C THR A 197 -28.63 19.15 2.01
N GLN A 198 -29.96 19.24 2.09
CA GLN A 198 -30.85 19.53 0.95
C GLN A 198 -30.59 20.91 0.32
N SER A 199 -30.06 21.86 1.10
CA SER A 199 -29.61 23.18 0.63
C SER A 199 -28.31 23.15 -0.18
N ALA A 200 -27.58 22.03 -0.17
CA ALA A 200 -26.35 21.82 -0.93
C ALA A 200 -26.26 20.38 -1.49
N PRO A 201 -26.94 20.05 -2.61
CA PRO A 201 -27.06 18.68 -3.12
C PRO A 201 -25.76 17.93 -3.45
N GLY A 202 -24.62 18.62 -3.56
CA GLY A 202 -23.29 18.01 -3.73
C GLY A 202 -22.58 17.64 -2.41
N LEU A 203 -23.22 17.86 -1.26
CA LEU A 203 -22.67 17.57 0.07
C LEU A 203 -22.93 16.11 0.49
N ILE A 204 -22.32 15.19 -0.27
CA ILE A 204 -22.34 13.74 -0.09
C ILE A 204 -20.91 13.18 -0.28
N ASN A 205 -20.66 11.94 0.14
CA ASN A 205 -19.32 11.32 0.13
C ASN A 205 -18.28 12.18 0.87
N VAL A 206 -18.55 12.41 2.16
CA VAL A 206 -17.81 13.36 3.00
C VAL A 206 -16.54 12.69 3.57
N GLU A 207 -15.44 12.87 2.85
CA GLU A 207 -14.10 12.30 3.08
C GLU A 207 -13.30 13.04 4.17
N SER A 208 -13.63 14.30 4.48
CA SER A 208 -12.93 15.04 5.52
C SER A 208 -13.78 16.09 6.23
N LEU A 209 -13.48 16.33 7.52
CA LEU A 209 -14.24 17.21 8.40
C LEU A 209 -13.34 18.00 9.35
N ALA A 210 -13.70 19.26 9.62
CA ALA A 210 -13.15 20.03 10.71
C ALA A 210 -14.18 21.01 11.31
N ILE A 211 -14.10 21.23 12.62
CA ILE A 211 -14.91 22.20 13.36
C ILE A 211 -14.03 23.40 13.73
N ASP A 212 -14.54 24.62 13.59
CA ASP A 212 -13.81 25.83 14.03
C ASP A 212 -13.72 25.87 15.57
N PRO A 213 -12.52 25.94 16.17
CA PRO A 213 -12.37 25.95 17.62
C PRO A 213 -12.95 27.21 18.28
N ARG A 214 -13.29 28.25 17.51
CA ARG A 214 -13.92 29.49 17.99
C ARG A 214 -15.45 29.39 18.08
N ASN A 215 -16.06 28.52 17.28
CA ASN A 215 -17.52 28.40 17.17
C ASN A 215 -17.90 27.02 16.60
N THR A 216 -18.53 26.18 17.42
CA THR A 216 -18.96 24.82 17.03
C THR A 216 -20.00 24.76 15.91
N ASN A 217 -20.64 25.87 15.57
CA ASN A 217 -21.56 25.98 14.43
C ASN A 217 -20.85 26.28 13.09
N THR A 218 -19.55 26.60 13.11
CA THR A 218 -18.74 26.69 11.89
C THR A 218 -18.06 25.36 11.61
N ILE A 219 -18.49 24.69 10.54
CA ILE A 219 -18.02 23.35 10.16
C ILE A 219 -17.55 23.39 8.70
N TYR A 220 -16.43 22.74 8.42
CA TYR A 220 -15.86 22.55 7.09
C TYR A 220 -15.98 21.07 6.71
N ALA A 221 -16.42 20.79 5.48
CA ALA A 221 -16.61 19.44 4.96
C ALA A 221 -15.97 19.31 3.58
N GLY A 222 -15.08 18.34 3.41
CA GLY A 222 -14.50 17.96 2.13
C GLY A 222 -15.23 16.75 1.56
N THR A 223 -15.63 16.81 0.28
CA THR A 223 -16.28 15.70 -0.42
C THR A 223 -15.41 15.14 -1.55
N TRP A 224 -15.81 14.02 -2.16
CA TRP A 224 -15.30 13.57 -3.47
C TRP A 224 -15.75 14.47 -4.65
N TYR A 225 -15.69 15.79 -4.47
CA TYR A 225 -15.88 16.76 -5.53
C TYR A 225 -15.28 18.14 -5.20
N LEU A 226 -15.69 18.75 -4.07
CA LEU A 226 -15.35 20.12 -3.66
C LEU A 226 -15.57 20.36 -2.14
N PRO A 227 -14.97 21.39 -1.53
CA PRO A 227 -15.20 21.71 -0.12
C PRO A 227 -16.42 22.60 0.11
N TYR A 228 -17.09 22.36 1.25
CA TYR A 228 -18.26 23.09 1.74
C TYR A 228 -18.01 23.63 3.15
N LYS A 229 -18.75 24.70 3.50
CA LYS A 229 -18.71 25.34 4.81
C LYS A 229 -20.11 25.73 5.26
N THR A 230 -20.40 25.55 6.55
CA THR A 230 -21.52 26.19 7.25
C THR A 230 -20.98 27.11 8.36
N THR A 231 -21.81 28.06 8.81
CA THR A 231 -21.58 28.90 10.00
C THR A 231 -22.79 28.90 10.97
N ASP A 232 -23.84 28.13 10.66
CA ASP A 232 -25.11 28.08 11.39
C ASP A 232 -25.42 26.70 12.02
N GLY A 233 -24.41 25.81 12.05
CA GLY A 233 -24.51 24.45 12.57
C GLY A 233 -24.99 23.42 11.55
N GLY A 234 -25.09 23.81 10.27
CA GLY A 234 -25.44 22.94 9.16
C GLY A 234 -26.87 23.09 8.63
N GLN A 235 -27.54 24.21 8.92
CA GLN A 235 -28.83 24.57 8.32
C GLN A 235 -28.64 25.04 6.87
N THR A 236 -27.60 25.85 6.64
CA THR A 236 -27.16 26.26 5.29
C THR A 236 -25.69 25.93 5.07
N TRP A 237 -25.36 25.63 3.81
CA TRP A 237 -24.02 25.22 3.38
C TRP A 237 -23.61 25.99 2.12
N THR A 238 -22.46 26.63 2.18
CA THR A 238 -21.83 27.33 1.05
C THR A 238 -20.73 26.45 0.48
N ASN A 239 -20.69 26.26 -0.83
CA ASN A 239 -19.53 25.68 -1.50
C ASN A 239 -18.39 26.72 -1.54
N ILE A 240 -17.21 26.37 -1.05
CA ILE A 240 -16.09 27.30 -0.83
C ILE A 240 -14.91 27.04 -1.78
N LYS A 241 -15.19 26.69 -3.05
CA LYS A 241 -14.19 26.28 -4.05
C LYS A 241 -13.27 27.37 -4.59
N ASN A 242 -13.43 28.65 -4.25
CA ASN A 242 -12.75 29.75 -4.94
C ASN A 242 -11.21 29.60 -4.93
N GLY A 243 -10.61 29.31 -6.09
CA GLY A 243 -9.16 29.07 -6.24
C GLY A 243 -8.73 27.59 -6.19
N ILE A 244 -9.66 26.67 -5.93
CA ILE A 244 -9.54 25.22 -6.14
C ILE A 244 -10.01 24.89 -7.57
N ILE A 245 -9.56 23.77 -8.13
CA ILE A 245 -9.98 23.29 -9.45
C ILE A 245 -11.37 22.63 -9.34
N ASP A 246 -12.26 22.88 -10.29
CA ASP A 246 -13.68 22.46 -10.33
C ASP A 246 -13.95 20.93 -10.39
N ASP A 247 -12.92 20.11 -10.17
CA ASP A 247 -12.91 18.65 -10.12
C ASP A 247 -11.80 18.25 -9.13
N SER A 248 -12.14 18.18 -7.83
CA SER A 248 -11.16 18.08 -6.72
C SER A 248 -11.70 17.35 -5.48
N ASP A 249 -11.63 16.01 -5.44
CA ASP A 249 -11.86 15.23 -4.20
C ASP A 249 -11.02 15.81 -3.06
N ILE A 250 -11.63 16.16 -1.91
CA ILE A 250 -10.95 16.81 -0.77
C ILE A 250 -10.66 15.79 0.33
N PHE A 251 -9.46 15.22 0.32
CA PHE A 251 -9.05 14.12 1.21
C PHE A 251 -8.80 14.54 2.66
N ALA A 252 -8.42 15.80 2.91
CA ALA A 252 -8.26 16.32 4.26
C ALA A 252 -8.47 17.85 4.29
N ILE A 253 -8.97 18.36 5.42
CA ILE A 253 -9.07 19.79 5.75
C ILE A 253 -8.53 19.97 7.17
N ASN A 254 -7.48 20.78 7.35
CA ASN A 254 -6.84 21.03 8.64
C ASN A 254 -6.66 22.54 8.89
N LEU A 255 -7.33 23.04 9.94
CA LEU A 255 -7.16 24.40 10.46
C LEU A 255 -5.80 24.52 11.17
N ASP A 256 -5.16 25.68 11.12
CA ASP A 256 -4.01 25.98 11.98
C ASP A 256 -4.52 26.17 13.42
N PRO A 257 -4.03 25.43 14.43
CA PRO A 257 -4.45 25.61 15.82
C PRO A 257 -4.10 27.01 16.38
N ARG A 258 -3.30 27.81 15.68
CA ARG A 258 -2.94 29.19 16.05
C ARG A 258 -3.80 30.26 15.36
N ASP A 259 -4.36 29.94 14.19
CA ASP A 259 -5.23 30.83 13.42
C ASP A 259 -6.23 30.01 12.62
N ALA A 260 -7.46 29.89 13.12
CA ALA A 260 -8.55 29.19 12.41
C ALA A 260 -9.02 29.89 11.12
N ASN A 261 -8.42 31.02 10.71
CA ASN A 261 -8.57 31.55 9.35
C ASN A 261 -7.56 30.93 8.36
N HIS A 262 -6.44 30.40 8.86
CA HIS A 262 -5.45 29.64 8.10
C HIS A 262 -5.87 28.17 8.04
N ILE A 263 -6.16 27.66 6.85
CA ILE A 263 -6.59 26.28 6.63
C ILE A 263 -5.79 25.71 5.46
N ILE A 264 -5.30 24.48 5.61
CA ILE A 264 -4.68 23.72 4.52
C ILE A 264 -5.58 22.52 4.21
N ALA A 265 -5.88 22.32 2.93
CA ALA A 265 -6.65 21.18 2.43
C ALA A 265 -5.84 20.41 1.38
N SER A 266 -5.93 19.09 1.39
CA SER A 266 -5.41 18.25 0.31
C SER A 266 -6.54 17.83 -0.63
N ALA A 267 -6.23 17.80 -1.93
CA ALA A 267 -7.19 17.41 -2.94
C ALA A 267 -6.60 16.53 -4.05
N CYS A 268 -7.44 15.81 -4.79
CA CYS A 268 -7.02 15.03 -5.96
C CYS A 268 -6.40 15.86 -7.08
N SER A 269 -6.54 17.19 -7.04
CA SER A 269 -5.90 18.14 -7.94
C SER A 269 -4.61 18.77 -7.38
N GLY A 270 -4.32 18.67 -6.08
CA GLY A 270 -3.15 19.22 -5.39
C GLY A 270 -3.45 19.67 -3.94
N ILE A 271 -2.48 20.28 -3.26
CA ILE A 271 -2.69 20.88 -1.93
C ILE A 271 -3.03 22.38 -2.08
N TYR A 272 -3.92 22.90 -1.22
CA TYR A 272 -4.39 24.27 -1.23
C TYR A 272 -4.36 24.87 0.18
N GLU A 273 -3.99 26.15 0.29
CA GLU A 273 -4.11 26.93 1.53
C GLU A 273 -5.15 28.05 1.38
N THR A 274 -5.78 28.45 2.47
CA THR A 274 -6.54 29.70 2.60
C THR A 274 -6.08 30.41 3.87
N LYS A 275 -6.11 31.75 3.86
CA LYS A 275 -5.83 32.61 5.02
C LYS A 275 -7.02 33.52 5.35
N ASN A 276 -8.21 33.15 4.86
CA ASN A 276 -9.47 33.86 5.06
C ASN A 276 -10.64 32.88 5.26
N ALA A 277 -10.39 31.83 6.04
CA ALA A 277 -11.40 30.87 6.52
C ALA A 277 -12.22 30.22 5.38
N GLY A 278 -11.58 29.92 4.25
CA GLY A 278 -12.19 29.26 3.08
C GLY A 278 -12.70 30.20 1.99
N SER A 279 -12.70 31.53 2.20
CA SER A 279 -13.32 32.46 1.25
C SER A 279 -12.60 32.49 -0.12
N ASN A 280 -11.28 32.34 -0.13
CA ASN A 280 -10.43 32.12 -1.29
C ASN A 280 -9.24 31.23 -0.91
N TRP A 281 -8.81 30.37 -1.85
CA TRP A 281 -7.71 29.43 -1.73
C TRP A 281 -6.58 29.74 -2.72
N ARG A 282 -5.35 29.34 -2.38
CA ARG A 282 -4.17 29.35 -3.25
C ARG A 282 -3.61 27.94 -3.35
N LYS A 283 -3.32 27.48 -4.56
CA LYS A 283 -2.66 26.19 -4.77
C LYS A 283 -1.21 26.22 -4.29
N VAL A 284 -0.86 25.33 -3.39
CA VAL A 284 0.50 25.12 -2.87
C VAL A 284 1.38 24.54 -3.99
N GLN A 285 2.64 24.98 -4.05
CA GLN A 285 3.61 24.58 -5.08
C GLN A 285 4.74 23.73 -4.48
N GLY A 286 5.58 23.12 -5.31
CA GLY A 286 6.78 22.40 -4.88
C GLY A 286 6.61 20.89 -4.67
N ILE A 287 5.40 20.41 -4.35
CA ILE A 287 5.08 18.97 -4.44
C ILE A 287 4.71 18.61 -5.89
N PRO A 288 5.31 17.58 -6.50
CA PRO A 288 5.01 17.17 -7.88
C PRO A 288 3.56 16.74 -8.07
N SER A 289 2.99 17.01 -9.25
CA SER A 289 1.58 16.73 -9.46
C SER A 289 1.23 15.25 -9.43
N GLN A 290 2.15 14.33 -9.74
CA GLN A 290 1.88 12.89 -9.66
C GLN A 290 1.71 12.39 -8.21
N SER A 291 2.31 13.07 -7.23
CA SER A 291 2.18 12.82 -5.78
C SER A 291 0.83 13.30 -5.21
N ARG A 292 -0.21 13.39 -6.05
CA ARG A 292 -1.45 14.16 -5.85
C ARG A 292 -2.31 13.69 -4.66
N ARG A 293 -2.38 12.38 -4.40
CA ARG A 293 -3.16 11.82 -3.27
C ARG A 293 -2.41 12.02 -1.95
N THR A 294 -2.69 13.13 -1.29
CA THR A 294 -2.20 13.45 0.06
C THR A 294 -3.29 13.11 1.08
N ARG A 295 -3.17 11.98 1.79
CA ARG A 295 -4.16 11.56 2.82
C ARG A 295 -3.99 12.31 4.14
N ALA A 296 -2.74 12.60 4.52
CA ALA A 296 -2.43 13.34 5.74
C ALA A 296 -1.77 14.67 5.38
N ILE A 297 -2.31 15.78 5.89
CA ILE A 297 -1.70 17.12 5.81
C ILE A 297 -1.72 17.70 7.22
N LEU A 298 -0.54 17.86 7.83
CA LEU A 298 -0.41 18.21 9.24
C LEU A 298 0.46 19.46 9.39
N GLN A 299 -0.14 20.52 9.96
CA GLN A 299 0.59 21.67 10.46
C GLN A 299 1.15 21.29 11.83
N HIS A 300 2.46 21.40 12.02
CA HIS A 300 3.11 20.94 13.25
C HIS A 300 2.59 21.75 14.45
N PRO A 301 2.16 21.12 15.57
CA PRO A 301 1.48 21.83 16.66
C PRO A 301 2.34 22.91 17.33
N SER A 302 3.57 22.58 17.74
CA SER A 302 4.44 23.50 18.50
C SER A 302 5.50 24.27 17.69
N ILE A 303 5.68 23.99 16.39
CA ILE A 303 6.68 24.64 15.52
C ILE A 303 5.94 25.37 14.38
N PRO A 304 5.83 26.71 14.43
CA PRO A 304 5.23 27.49 13.35
C PRO A 304 5.98 27.31 12.01
N GLY A 305 5.24 27.29 10.90
CA GLY A 305 5.80 27.13 9.55
C GLY A 305 6.30 25.73 9.20
N LEU A 306 6.39 24.78 10.15
CA LEU A 306 6.68 23.38 9.86
C LEU A 306 5.38 22.65 9.47
N VAL A 307 5.34 22.11 8.25
CA VAL A 307 4.18 21.41 7.69
C VAL A 307 4.63 20.09 7.07
N PHE A 308 3.84 19.04 7.28
CA PHE A 308 4.08 17.70 6.74
C PHE A 308 2.93 17.27 5.81
N ALA A 309 3.25 16.65 4.69
CA ALA A 309 2.30 16.09 3.73
C ALA A 309 2.63 14.61 3.46
N GLY A 310 1.71 13.72 3.84
CA GLY A 310 1.80 12.28 3.61
C GLY A 310 1.09 11.92 2.32
N THR A 311 1.86 11.48 1.32
CA THR A 311 1.39 11.28 -0.05
C THR A 311 1.52 9.83 -0.52
N THR A 312 0.93 9.51 -1.66
CA THR A 312 1.20 8.26 -2.40
C THR A 312 2.59 8.21 -3.05
N GLU A 313 3.42 9.24 -2.91
CA GLU A 313 4.84 9.24 -3.30
C GLU A 313 5.74 9.77 -2.17
N GLY A 314 5.57 9.23 -0.95
CA GLY A 314 6.41 9.54 0.20
C GLY A 314 5.92 10.67 1.11
N PHE A 315 6.73 10.96 2.12
CA PHE A 315 6.53 12.01 3.10
C PHE A 315 7.26 13.30 2.69
N TRP A 316 6.53 14.40 2.60
CA TRP A 316 7.03 15.71 2.21
C TRP A 316 6.98 16.67 3.40
N ARG A 317 8.00 17.52 3.51
CA ARG A 317 8.24 18.42 4.64
C ARG A 317 8.53 19.84 4.16
N SER A 318 7.83 20.82 4.72
CA SER A 318 8.10 22.26 4.54
C SER A 318 8.54 22.89 5.87
N THR A 319 9.43 23.88 5.82
CA THR A 319 9.83 24.69 7.00
C THR A 319 9.40 26.15 6.90
N ASN A 320 8.72 26.54 5.82
CA ASN A 320 8.26 27.89 5.52
C ASN A 320 6.80 27.89 5.08
N GLY A 321 5.94 27.23 5.87
CA GLY A 321 4.48 27.32 5.73
C GLY A 321 3.91 26.76 4.43
N GLY A 322 4.65 25.89 3.73
CA GLY A 322 4.25 25.33 2.44
C GLY A 322 4.78 26.06 1.21
N GLU A 323 5.57 27.12 1.36
CA GLU A 323 6.21 27.81 0.21
C GLU A 323 7.21 26.92 -0.55
N SER A 324 7.97 26.07 0.16
CA SER A 324 8.87 25.08 -0.43
C SER A 324 8.80 23.74 0.32
N TRP A 325 9.11 22.65 -0.38
CA TRP A 325 8.93 21.28 0.13
C TRP A 325 10.13 20.38 -0.21
N MET A 326 10.39 19.45 0.70
CA MET A 326 11.43 18.43 0.59
C MET A 326 10.81 17.05 0.84
N LEU A 327 10.97 16.12 -0.10
CA LEU A 327 10.72 14.70 0.10
C LEU A 327 11.84 14.12 0.98
N THR A 328 11.49 13.44 2.08
CA THR A 328 12.47 12.85 3.01
C THR A 328 12.41 11.32 3.12
N THR A 329 11.53 10.68 2.33
CA THR A 329 11.46 9.22 2.19
C THR A 329 11.70 8.81 0.73
N SER A 330 11.70 7.51 0.45
CA SER A 330 11.56 7.02 -0.92
C SER A 330 10.15 7.35 -1.47
N LYS A 331 9.97 7.33 -2.80
CA LYS A 331 8.69 7.62 -3.48
C LYS A 331 7.76 6.42 -3.55
N GLU A 332 8.27 5.27 -3.14
CA GLU A 332 7.61 3.97 -3.14
C GLU A 332 6.82 3.76 -1.83
N LEU A 333 6.97 4.70 -0.88
CA LEU A 333 6.34 4.67 0.44
C LEU A 333 5.05 5.49 0.45
N GLU A 334 3.90 4.81 0.43
CA GLU A 334 2.60 5.47 0.56
C GLU A 334 2.28 5.77 2.04
N ILE A 335 1.99 7.04 2.33
CA ILE A 335 1.68 7.53 3.68
C ILE A 335 0.17 7.74 3.83
N ASN A 336 -0.41 7.14 4.87
CA ASN A 336 -1.83 7.27 5.21
C ASN A 336 -2.06 8.29 6.33
N SER A 337 -1.22 8.27 7.37
CA SER A 337 -1.41 9.07 8.59
C SER A 337 -0.08 9.61 9.11
N ILE A 338 -0.14 10.73 9.84
CA ILE A 338 1.00 11.40 10.47
C ILE A 338 0.61 11.76 11.89
N ALA A 339 1.43 11.37 12.87
CA ALA A 339 1.30 11.78 14.27
C ALA A 339 2.61 12.42 14.76
N VAL A 340 2.51 13.38 15.69
CA VAL A 340 3.66 14.05 16.31
C VAL A 340 3.58 13.82 17.81
N HIS A 341 4.69 13.43 18.45
CA HIS A 341 4.72 13.21 19.89
C HIS A 341 4.51 14.55 20.63
N PRO A 342 3.48 14.70 21.47
CA PRO A 342 3.05 16.01 21.98
C PRO A 342 4.14 16.73 22.79
N ASN A 343 4.95 15.95 23.53
CA ASN A 343 6.03 16.45 24.40
C ASN A 343 7.43 16.39 23.75
N ASN A 344 7.55 15.96 22.47
CA ASN A 344 8.82 15.87 21.76
C ASN A 344 8.61 16.17 20.26
N PRO A 345 8.75 17.43 19.82
CA PRO A 345 8.38 17.85 18.47
C PRO A 345 9.28 17.27 17.37
N GLU A 346 10.50 16.81 17.69
CA GLU A 346 11.32 16.12 16.70
C GLU A 346 10.96 14.63 16.55
N THR A 347 10.07 14.08 17.39
CA THR A 347 9.55 12.71 17.20
C THR A 347 8.24 12.70 16.41
N VAL A 348 8.31 12.16 15.19
CA VAL A 348 7.21 12.12 14.21
C VAL A 348 7.00 10.67 13.77
N TYR A 349 5.76 10.20 13.79
CA TYR A 349 5.37 8.87 13.32
C TYR A 349 4.55 8.96 12.04
N ILE A 350 4.70 7.97 11.17
CA ILE A 350 3.95 7.82 9.94
C ILE A 350 3.31 6.43 9.86
N GLY A 351 2.02 6.39 9.53
CA GLY A 351 1.29 5.18 9.16
C GLY A 351 1.36 4.98 7.66
N THR A 352 1.66 3.76 7.19
CA THR A 352 1.95 3.45 5.79
C THR A 352 1.14 2.27 5.28
N ASN A 353 0.91 2.13 3.97
CA ASN A 353 0.20 0.97 3.39
C ASN A 353 0.94 -0.38 3.58
N ASN A 354 2.26 -0.35 3.84
CA ASN A 354 3.13 -1.53 3.62
C ASN A 354 4.22 -1.78 4.65
N TYR A 355 4.73 -0.74 5.31
CA TYR A 355 5.85 -0.83 6.25
C TYR A 355 5.38 -0.72 7.70
N GLY A 356 4.07 -0.75 7.94
CA GLY A 356 3.45 -0.53 9.24
C GLY A 356 3.65 0.90 9.72
N VAL A 357 4.00 1.04 11.00
CA VAL A 357 4.40 2.32 11.60
C VAL A 357 5.89 2.54 11.38
N MET A 358 6.28 3.76 11.00
CA MET A 358 7.68 4.20 11.02
C MET A 358 7.81 5.47 11.87
N VAL A 359 8.96 5.64 12.53
CA VAL A 359 9.27 6.76 13.42
C VAL A 359 10.51 7.50 12.95
N SER A 360 10.46 8.83 13.06
CA SER A 360 11.56 9.77 12.98
C SER A 360 11.80 10.34 14.38
N HIS A 361 13.06 10.57 14.74
CA HIS A 361 13.46 11.33 15.94
C HIS A 361 14.22 12.62 15.58
N ASP A 362 14.15 13.04 14.31
CA ASP A 362 14.85 14.19 13.75
C ASP A 362 13.89 15.12 12.97
N GLY A 363 12.65 15.23 13.43
CA GLY A 363 11.64 16.14 12.91
C GLY A 363 11.13 15.78 11.51
N GLY A 364 11.17 14.50 11.13
CA GLY A 364 10.74 13.98 9.84
C GLY A 364 11.80 14.05 8.74
N ARG A 365 13.10 14.01 9.07
CA ARG A 365 14.20 14.02 8.08
C ARG A 365 14.65 12.59 7.71
N ASN A 366 14.63 11.65 8.65
CA ASN A 366 14.87 10.21 8.45
C ASN A 366 13.82 9.39 9.23
N PHE A 367 13.43 8.24 8.70
CA PHE A 367 12.44 7.34 9.32
C PHE A 367 12.94 5.89 9.40
N ALA A 368 12.64 5.21 10.51
CA ALA A 368 12.89 3.77 10.72
C ALA A 368 11.58 3.03 11.07
N PRO A 369 11.36 1.78 10.63
CA PRO A 369 10.19 1.00 11.02
C PRO A 369 10.17 0.70 12.52
N THR A 370 9.01 0.81 13.17
CA THR A 370 8.82 0.51 14.61
C THR A 370 7.60 -0.38 14.81
N ASN A 371 7.77 -1.67 14.51
CA ASN A 371 6.68 -2.65 14.38
C ASN A 371 6.81 -3.84 15.35
N GLY A 372 7.45 -3.65 16.51
CA GLY A 372 7.55 -4.72 17.52
C GLY A 372 6.16 -5.24 17.90
N GLY A 373 5.91 -6.55 17.77
CA GLY A 373 4.61 -7.17 18.06
C GLY A 373 3.50 -6.97 17.00
N TYR A 374 3.74 -6.21 15.92
CA TYR A 374 2.74 -5.97 14.86
C TYR A 374 3.09 -6.64 13.53
N SER A 375 2.13 -7.37 12.96
CA SER A 375 2.23 -8.07 11.68
C SER A 375 0.87 -8.12 10.96
N GLY A 376 0.40 -6.98 10.45
CA GLY A 376 -0.83 -6.87 9.66
C GLY A 376 -0.60 -7.11 8.17
N ARG A 377 -0.09 -8.29 7.82
CA ARG A 377 0.25 -8.67 6.43
C ARG A 377 -0.60 -9.80 5.90
N PHE A 378 -1.08 -9.64 4.67
CA PHE A 378 -1.62 -10.76 3.89
C PHE A 378 -0.46 -11.61 3.37
N ILE A 379 -0.42 -12.87 3.77
CA ILE A 379 0.59 -13.85 3.36
C ILE A 379 -0.01 -14.76 2.26
N ASN A 380 0.65 -14.86 1.11
CA ASN A 380 0.22 -15.72 0.00
C ASN A 380 0.77 -17.14 0.12
N SER A 381 2.05 -17.27 0.49
CA SER A 381 2.76 -18.54 0.54
C SER A 381 3.83 -18.51 1.62
N ILE A 382 4.00 -19.62 2.34
CA ILE A 382 5.05 -19.87 3.32
C ILE A 382 5.75 -21.17 2.93
N LEU A 383 7.07 -21.20 3.02
CA LEU A 383 7.87 -22.41 2.74
C LEU A 383 9.03 -22.52 3.75
N GLN A 384 9.24 -23.71 4.31
CA GLN A 384 10.44 -24.01 5.11
C GLN A 384 11.58 -24.46 4.19
N ASP A 385 12.83 -24.09 4.49
CA ASP A 385 14.01 -24.57 3.76
C ASP A 385 14.25 -26.06 4.09
N ARG A 386 14.15 -26.93 3.07
CA ARG A 386 14.32 -28.39 3.16
C ARG A 386 15.68 -28.82 3.73
N GLU A 387 16.72 -27.99 3.59
CA GLU A 387 18.08 -28.29 4.02
C GLU A 387 18.53 -27.48 5.25
N LYS A 388 17.78 -26.44 5.63
CA LYS A 388 18.15 -25.54 6.74
C LYS A 388 17.01 -25.44 7.77
N PRO A 389 16.99 -26.34 8.77
CA PRO A 389 16.05 -26.29 9.88
C PRO A 389 15.98 -24.88 10.50
N GLY A 390 14.76 -24.41 10.74
CA GLY A 390 14.47 -23.07 11.25
C GLY A 390 14.50 -21.94 10.21
N ARG A 391 14.93 -22.18 8.97
CA ARG A 391 14.83 -21.17 7.91
C ARG A 391 13.47 -21.20 7.23
N ILE A 392 12.84 -20.03 7.10
CA ILE A 392 11.46 -19.88 6.60
C ILE A 392 11.39 -18.73 5.59
N TYR A 393 10.69 -18.97 4.49
CA TYR A 393 10.34 -18.02 3.45
C TYR A 393 8.87 -17.64 3.55
N ALA A 394 8.53 -16.38 3.28
CA ALA A 394 7.15 -15.93 3.17
C ALA A 394 6.98 -14.91 2.04
N THR A 395 5.94 -15.05 1.21
CA THR A 395 5.50 -13.99 0.28
C THR A 395 4.29 -13.27 0.81
N THR A 396 4.30 -11.94 0.72
CA THR A 396 3.17 -11.09 1.16
C THR A 396 2.58 -10.34 -0.02
N ILE A 397 1.32 -9.94 0.09
CA ILE A 397 0.63 -9.08 -0.87
C ILE A 397 0.17 -7.78 -0.21
N ASN A 398 0.24 -6.69 -0.96
CA ASN A 398 -0.36 -5.40 -0.62
C ASN A 398 -1.76 -5.31 -1.24
N MET A 399 -2.79 -5.26 -0.39
CA MET A 399 -4.19 -5.25 -0.84
C MET A 399 -4.64 -3.89 -1.42
N THR A 400 -3.92 -2.79 -1.16
CA THR A 400 -4.35 -1.44 -1.55
C THR A 400 -3.83 -1.01 -2.93
N THR A 401 -2.55 -1.30 -3.24
CA THR A 401 -1.91 -0.89 -4.50
C THR A 401 -1.16 -2.01 -5.23
N GLY A 402 -1.24 -3.24 -4.73
CA GLY A 402 -0.58 -4.41 -5.31
C GLY A 402 0.94 -4.42 -5.08
N GLY A 403 1.60 -5.40 -5.69
CA GLY A 403 2.96 -5.76 -5.30
C GLY A 403 3.00 -6.45 -3.93
N GLY A 404 4.19 -6.54 -3.36
CA GLY A 404 4.42 -7.27 -2.12
C GLY A 404 5.90 -7.47 -1.83
N PHE A 405 6.19 -8.34 -0.87
CA PHE A 405 7.54 -8.66 -0.43
C PHE A 405 7.78 -10.17 -0.38
N PHE A 406 9.02 -10.58 -0.61
CA PHE A 406 9.56 -11.87 -0.22
C PHE A 406 10.40 -11.65 1.05
N PHE A 407 10.07 -12.37 2.12
CA PHE A 407 10.78 -12.33 3.40
C PHE A 407 11.52 -13.62 3.68
N VAL A 408 12.59 -13.51 4.48
CA VAL A 408 13.37 -14.64 4.99
C VAL A 408 13.62 -14.48 6.49
N SER A 409 13.31 -15.53 7.25
CA SER A 409 13.83 -15.79 8.60
C SER A 409 14.86 -16.93 8.51
N ASP A 410 15.91 -16.89 9.33
CA ASP A 410 16.83 -18.02 9.53
C ASP A 410 16.75 -18.61 10.95
N ASP A 411 15.71 -18.25 11.71
CA ASP A 411 15.64 -18.36 13.17
C ASP A 411 14.24 -18.74 13.70
N ASN A 412 13.52 -19.62 12.99
CA ASN A 412 12.16 -20.08 13.31
C ASN A 412 11.15 -18.91 13.40
N GLY A 413 11.27 -17.95 12.48
CA GLY A 413 10.40 -16.77 12.41
C GLY A 413 10.63 -15.73 13.51
N HIS A 414 11.69 -15.84 14.32
CA HIS A 414 11.94 -14.89 15.41
C HIS A 414 12.39 -13.50 14.88
N SER A 415 13.08 -13.46 13.75
CA SER A 415 13.38 -12.24 12.99
C SER A 415 13.19 -12.46 11.49
N TRP A 416 12.87 -11.37 10.77
CA TRP A 416 12.62 -11.40 9.33
C TRP A 416 13.32 -10.25 8.62
N ARG A 417 13.84 -10.52 7.42
CA ARG A 417 14.34 -9.51 6.48
C ARG A 417 13.63 -9.62 5.14
N THR A 418 13.48 -8.52 4.42
CA THR A 418 13.11 -8.56 3.00
C THR A 418 14.28 -9.09 2.17
N SER A 419 13.98 -9.83 1.10
CA SER A 419 14.98 -10.37 0.17
C SER A 419 14.55 -10.15 -1.28
N MET A 420 14.52 -8.87 -1.66
CA MET A 420 13.97 -8.38 -2.94
C MET A 420 15.04 -8.11 -4.02
N ARG A 421 16.31 -8.42 -3.77
CA ARG A 421 17.42 -8.07 -4.67
C ARG A 421 17.18 -8.64 -6.08
N ASN A 422 17.23 -7.77 -7.08
CA ASN A 422 16.99 -8.06 -8.51
C ASN A 422 15.55 -8.51 -8.88
N LEU A 423 14.58 -8.47 -7.95
CA LEU A 423 13.16 -8.44 -8.34
C LEU A 423 12.81 -7.05 -8.90
N LYS A 424 11.76 -6.96 -9.73
CA LYS A 424 11.19 -5.67 -10.12
C LYS A 424 10.55 -5.03 -8.89
N GLU A 425 11.17 -3.97 -8.41
CA GLU A 425 10.79 -3.30 -7.16
C GLU A 425 9.32 -2.84 -7.19
N ASN A 426 8.65 -2.97 -6.04
CA ASN A 426 7.32 -2.42 -5.73
C ASN A 426 6.11 -2.97 -6.51
N ARG A 427 6.27 -3.87 -7.49
CA ARG A 427 5.12 -4.47 -8.21
C ARG A 427 5.14 -5.98 -8.38
N VAL A 428 6.19 -6.69 -7.97
CA VAL A 428 6.16 -8.16 -7.90
C VAL A 428 5.22 -8.60 -6.79
N ILE A 429 4.23 -9.42 -7.14
CA ILE A 429 3.43 -10.21 -6.20
C ILE A 429 3.98 -11.63 -6.25
N GLY A 430 4.35 -12.21 -5.11
CA GLY A 430 4.74 -13.62 -5.01
C GLY A 430 3.53 -14.47 -4.64
N TYR A 431 3.06 -15.35 -5.52
CA TYR A 431 1.90 -16.19 -5.27
C TYR A 431 2.25 -17.55 -4.66
N SER A 432 3.37 -18.14 -5.08
CA SER A 432 3.80 -19.48 -4.64
C SER A 432 5.32 -19.58 -4.68
N ILE A 433 5.88 -20.27 -3.68
CA ILE A 433 7.31 -20.53 -3.54
C ILE A 433 7.54 -22.04 -3.72
N LEU A 434 8.51 -22.43 -4.54
CA LEU A 434 8.94 -23.82 -4.71
C LEU A 434 10.47 -23.89 -4.61
N GLN A 435 10.99 -24.60 -3.62
CA GLN A 435 12.41 -24.96 -3.53
C GLN A 435 12.67 -26.20 -4.40
N ASP A 436 13.84 -26.26 -5.04
CA ASP A 436 14.28 -27.45 -5.78
C ASP A 436 14.47 -28.65 -4.83
N GLU A 437 14.29 -29.86 -5.36
CA GLU A 437 14.41 -31.10 -4.58
C GLU A 437 15.88 -31.53 -4.38
N HIS A 438 16.79 -31.14 -5.27
CA HIS A 438 18.17 -31.64 -5.33
C HIS A 438 19.23 -30.61 -4.91
N ASP A 439 18.95 -29.32 -5.03
CA ASP A 439 19.80 -28.23 -4.54
C ASP A 439 18.95 -27.15 -3.88
N GLY A 440 18.91 -27.14 -2.55
CA GLY A 440 18.14 -26.17 -1.78
C GLY A 440 18.53 -24.72 -2.02
N ASN A 441 19.69 -24.41 -2.63
CA ASN A 441 20.04 -23.06 -3.07
C ASN A 441 19.15 -22.54 -4.22
N ILE A 442 18.50 -23.44 -4.96
CA ILE A 442 17.63 -23.09 -6.08
C ILE A 442 16.19 -22.93 -5.56
N ILE A 443 15.64 -21.72 -5.74
CA ILE A 443 14.27 -21.40 -5.36
C ILE A 443 13.54 -20.74 -6.52
N TYR A 444 12.36 -21.23 -6.82
CA TYR A 444 11.44 -20.73 -7.83
C TYR A 444 10.30 -19.95 -7.16
N LEU A 445 9.96 -18.80 -7.74
CA LEU A 445 8.94 -17.88 -7.25
C LEU A 445 7.94 -17.59 -8.36
N ALA A 446 6.69 -17.98 -8.14
CA ALA A 446 5.56 -17.69 -9.02
C ALA A 446 5.13 -16.23 -8.85
N THR A 447 5.03 -15.46 -9.94
CA THR A 447 4.69 -14.04 -9.87
C THR A 447 3.70 -13.58 -10.94
N ASN A 448 3.23 -12.35 -10.79
CA ASN A 448 2.49 -11.59 -11.80
C ASN A 448 3.32 -11.18 -13.03
N TYR A 449 4.60 -11.57 -13.11
CA TYR A 449 5.52 -11.30 -14.22
C TYR A 449 6.27 -12.58 -14.66
N GLY A 450 5.64 -13.75 -14.56
CA GLY A 450 6.27 -15.04 -14.84
C GLY A 450 6.91 -15.70 -13.61
N VAL A 451 7.82 -16.64 -13.86
CA VAL A 451 8.61 -17.30 -12.81
C VAL A 451 9.95 -16.59 -12.62
N TYR A 452 10.33 -16.31 -11.37
CA TYR A 452 11.70 -15.94 -11.01
C TYR A 452 12.43 -17.12 -10.37
N ARG A 453 13.75 -17.16 -10.54
CA ARG A 453 14.66 -18.12 -9.92
C ARG A 453 15.75 -17.40 -9.13
N SER A 454 15.95 -17.82 -7.89
CA SER A 454 17.17 -17.63 -7.12
C SER A 454 18.10 -18.84 -7.30
N LEU A 455 19.41 -18.60 -7.29
CA LEU A 455 20.46 -19.62 -7.23
C LEU A 455 21.33 -19.47 -5.96
N ASP A 456 20.89 -18.59 -5.05
CA ASP A 456 21.59 -18.17 -3.83
C ASP A 456 20.64 -18.24 -2.62
N ARG A 457 19.74 -19.24 -2.65
CA ARG A 457 18.85 -19.61 -1.54
C ARG A 457 17.92 -18.46 -1.14
N GLY A 458 17.36 -17.77 -2.13
CA GLY A 458 16.44 -16.64 -1.99
C GLY A 458 17.10 -15.29 -1.74
N ALA A 459 18.43 -15.14 -1.85
CA ALA A 459 19.13 -13.88 -1.57
C ALA A 459 19.12 -12.87 -2.74
N SER A 460 18.97 -13.35 -3.98
CA SER A 460 18.73 -12.55 -5.18
C SER A 460 17.99 -13.34 -6.26
N TRP A 461 17.35 -12.64 -7.18
CA TRP A 461 16.40 -13.23 -8.13
C TRP A 461 16.74 -12.92 -9.59
N SER A 462 16.28 -13.79 -10.50
CA SER A 462 16.42 -13.62 -11.95
C SER A 462 15.15 -14.13 -12.65
N PRO A 463 14.57 -13.41 -13.63
CA PRO A 463 13.40 -13.89 -14.35
C PRO A 463 13.79 -15.06 -15.26
N ILE A 464 12.95 -16.10 -15.31
CA ILE A 464 13.16 -17.27 -16.17
C ILE A 464 12.64 -16.98 -17.59
N GLY A 465 13.46 -16.23 -18.34
CA GLY A 465 13.32 -16.13 -19.79
C GLY A 465 14.16 -17.18 -20.51
N ALA A 466 13.78 -17.49 -21.75
CA ALA A 466 14.63 -18.28 -22.65
C ALA A 466 16.00 -17.65 -22.88
N PRO A 467 17.00 -18.44 -23.35
CA PRO A 467 18.25 -17.90 -23.85
C PRO A 467 17.97 -16.84 -24.91
N LYS A 468 18.58 -15.65 -24.76
CA LYS A 468 18.60 -14.67 -25.85
C LYS A 468 19.22 -15.33 -27.07
N THR A 469 18.50 -15.37 -28.19
CA THR A 469 19.11 -15.62 -29.50
C THR A 469 20.22 -14.59 -29.67
N ALA A 470 21.44 -15.05 -29.85
CA ALA A 470 22.61 -14.16 -29.86
C ALA A 470 22.49 -13.20 -31.05
N GLU A 471 22.49 -11.89 -30.77
CA GLU A 471 22.55 -10.90 -31.84
C GLU A 471 23.80 -11.18 -32.71
N PRO A 472 23.67 -11.18 -34.05
CA PRO A 472 24.81 -11.40 -34.92
C PRO A 472 25.83 -10.28 -34.68
N LYS A 473 27.02 -10.65 -34.16
CA LYS A 473 28.07 -9.70 -33.76
C LYS A 473 28.37 -8.75 -34.92
N ARG A 474 27.94 -7.49 -34.79
CA ARG A 474 28.26 -6.42 -35.74
C ARG A 474 29.79 -6.35 -35.92
N PRO A 475 30.33 -6.40 -37.14
CA PRO A 475 31.76 -6.30 -37.35
C PRO A 475 32.27 -4.96 -36.81
N ALA A 476 33.41 -5.00 -36.11
CA ALA A 476 33.96 -3.84 -35.43
C ALA A 476 34.31 -2.73 -36.43
N ARG A 477 33.66 -1.57 -36.31
CA ARG A 477 34.07 -0.37 -37.06
C ARG A 477 35.40 0.11 -36.52
N GLY A 478 36.45 -0.02 -37.33
CA GLY A 478 37.78 0.49 -37.01
C GLY A 478 37.77 1.99 -36.76
N ARG A 479 38.62 2.45 -35.83
CA ARG A 479 38.86 3.87 -35.59
C ARG A 479 39.59 4.49 -36.78
N SER A 480 39.01 5.50 -37.41
CA SER A 480 39.74 6.48 -38.23
C SER A 480 39.79 7.83 -37.50
N GLY A 481 40.87 8.57 -37.70
CA GLY A 481 41.16 9.81 -36.97
C GLY A 481 40.50 11.07 -37.52
N ARG A 482 40.63 12.17 -36.77
CA ARG A 482 40.20 13.52 -37.19
C ARG A 482 40.99 14.02 -38.40
N SER A 483 40.32 14.71 -39.32
CA SER A 483 40.84 15.92 -39.98
C SER A 483 39.68 16.88 -40.30
N SER A 484 39.97 18.09 -40.80
CA SER A 484 39.03 19.23 -40.82
C SER A 484 39.05 20.02 -42.12
N ALA A 485 37.89 20.46 -42.63
CA ALA A 485 37.80 21.49 -43.66
C ALA A 485 36.47 22.28 -43.63
N ARG A 486 36.51 23.50 -44.21
CA ARG A 486 35.46 24.54 -44.22
C ARG A 486 34.40 24.38 -45.33
N ARG A 487 33.23 25.00 -45.08
CA ARG A 487 32.29 25.68 -46.03
C ARG A 487 32.56 25.57 -47.55
N SER A 488 31.48 25.29 -48.30
CA SER A 488 30.93 26.25 -49.27
C SER A 488 29.44 25.95 -49.55
N SER A 489 28.78 26.72 -50.43
CA SER A 489 27.31 26.76 -50.59
C SER A 489 26.87 26.89 -52.05
N ARG A 490 25.80 26.19 -52.47
CA ARG A 490 24.89 26.62 -53.54
C ARG A 490 23.58 25.83 -53.56
N SER A 491 22.59 26.30 -54.31
CA SER A 491 21.24 25.74 -54.46
C SER A 491 20.87 25.54 -55.94
N ALA A 492 19.95 24.60 -56.23
CA ALA A 492 19.00 24.68 -57.36
C ALA A 492 18.01 23.48 -57.38
N ALA A 493 16.71 23.79 -57.52
CA ALA A 493 15.61 23.09 -58.23
C ALA A 493 15.38 21.54 -58.19
N PRO A 494 14.14 21.05 -58.48
CA PRO A 494 13.75 19.64 -58.28
C PRO A 494 13.33 18.87 -59.57
N ALA A 495 12.88 17.62 -59.36
CA ALA A 495 12.20 16.68 -60.29
C ALA A 495 13.11 15.83 -61.22
N PRO A 496 12.65 14.66 -61.72
CA PRO A 496 11.35 14.00 -61.52
C PRO A 496 11.39 12.75 -60.62
N ARG A 497 10.21 12.15 -60.37
CA ARG A 497 10.07 10.82 -59.74
C ARG A 497 10.22 9.73 -60.80
N THR A 498 10.97 8.66 -60.51
CA THR A 498 10.92 7.39 -61.23
C THR A 498 10.53 6.26 -60.26
N SER A 499 9.75 5.30 -60.76
CA SER A 499 9.14 4.24 -59.96
C SER A 499 9.94 2.93 -60.02
N SER A 500 10.16 2.30 -58.87
CA SER A 500 10.68 0.93 -58.74
C SER A 500 10.35 0.35 -57.36
N PRO A 501 10.39 -0.99 -57.16
CA PRO A 501 9.37 -1.66 -56.36
C PRO A 501 9.47 -1.54 -54.82
N ALA A 502 8.38 -1.90 -54.16
CA ALA A 502 8.25 -1.87 -52.71
C ALA A 502 9.17 -2.90 -52.01
N ALA A 503 9.95 -2.43 -51.04
CA ALA A 503 10.57 -3.28 -50.03
C ALA A 503 9.55 -3.68 -48.96
N ALA A 504 9.69 -4.87 -48.38
CA ALA A 504 8.84 -5.34 -47.29
C ALA A 504 9.00 -4.45 -46.04
N LYS A 505 7.89 -4.14 -45.37
CA LYS A 505 7.81 -3.21 -44.23
C LYS A 505 7.69 -3.93 -42.89
N GLY A 506 8.01 -3.21 -41.81
CA GLY A 506 7.95 -3.68 -40.42
C GLY A 506 6.57 -3.55 -39.74
N PRO A 507 6.50 -3.83 -38.42
CA PRO A 507 5.25 -4.04 -37.68
C PRO A 507 4.22 -2.89 -37.72
N GLU A 508 4.67 -1.63 -37.80
CA GLU A 508 3.79 -0.45 -37.85
C GLU A 508 2.84 -0.45 -39.07
N ASP A 509 3.22 -1.11 -40.16
CA ASP A 509 2.39 -1.26 -41.36
C ASP A 509 1.21 -2.22 -41.14
N VAL A 510 1.33 -3.18 -40.21
CA VAL A 510 0.29 -4.20 -39.95
C VAL A 510 -0.89 -3.61 -39.22
N VAL A 511 -0.66 -2.83 -38.16
CA VAL A 511 -1.74 -2.16 -37.40
C VAL A 511 -2.49 -1.18 -38.28
N LYS A 512 -1.77 -0.42 -39.11
CA LYS A 512 -2.39 0.53 -40.04
C LYS A 512 -3.24 -0.18 -41.10
N ARG A 513 -2.72 -1.24 -41.73
CA ARG A 513 -3.50 -2.03 -42.71
C ARG A 513 -4.71 -2.74 -42.08
N ALA A 514 -4.64 -3.11 -40.80
CA ALA A 514 -5.79 -3.62 -40.06
C ALA A 514 -6.83 -2.54 -39.78
N GLN A 515 -6.42 -1.31 -39.42
CA GLN A 515 -7.34 -0.17 -39.30
C GLN A 515 -8.02 0.17 -40.65
N GLU A 516 -7.27 0.11 -41.76
CA GLU A 516 -7.79 0.28 -43.12
C GLU A 516 -8.82 -0.82 -43.46
N ALA A 517 -8.51 -2.08 -43.17
CA ALA A 517 -9.42 -3.22 -43.38
C ALA A 517 -10.67 -3.18 -42.48
N LEU A 518 -10.55 -2.75 -41.22
CA LEU A 518 -11.68 -2.61 -40.28
C LEU A 518 -12.66 -1.51 -40.72
N ASN A 519 -12.15 -0.34 -41.12
CA ASN A 519 -12.97 0.71 -41.72
C ASN A 519 -13.68 0.21 -43.00
N ALA A 520 -12.99 -0.53 -43.87
CA ALA A 520 -13.56 -1.10 -45.09
C ALA A 520 -14.63 -2.19 -44.79
N ALA A 521 -14.53 -2.87 -43.64
CA ALA A 521 -15.51 -3.81 -43.13
C ALA A 521 -16.66 -3.14 -42.32
N GLY A 522 -16.68 -1.80 -42.22
CA GLY A 522 -17.75 -1.02 -41.56
C GLY A 522 -17.48 -0.63 -40.10
N TYR A 523 -16.36 -1.03 -39.51
CA TYR A 523 -16.02 -0.74 -38.11
C TYR A 523 -15.23 0.56 -38.02
N ASN A 524 -15.86 1.63 -37.53
CA ASN A 524 -15.28 2.97 -37.44
C ASN A 524 -14.11 3.03 -36.43
N VAL A 525 -12.87 2.92 -36.92
CA VAL A 525 -11.66 3.13 -36.13
C VAL A 525 -11.15 4.58 -36.18
N GLY A 526 -11.70 5.41 -37.06
CA GLY A 526 -11.18 6.73 -37.42
C GLY A 526 -10.07 6.66 -38.47
N THR A 527 -9.25 7.70 -38.58
CA THR A 527 -8.16 7.79 -39.56
C THR A 527 -7.04 6.78 -39.24
N PRO A 528 -6.66 5.86 -40.15
CA PRO A 528 -5.59 4.88 -39.89
C PRO A 528 -4.22 5.51 -39.63
N ASP A 529 -3.73 5.36 -38.40
CA ASP A 529 -2.53 5.99 -37.84
C ASP A 529 -1.45 4.99 -37.39
N GLY A 530 -1.73 3.68 -37.49
CA GLY A 530 -0.83 2.61 -37.05
C GLY A 530 -0.80 2.37 -35.54
N HIS A 531 -1.63 3.08 -34.76
CA HIS A 531 -1.63 3.02 -33.29
C HIS A 531 -2.91 2.35 -32.78
N ALA A 532 -2.78 1.21 -32.11
CA ALA A 532 -3.89 0.42 -31.59
C ALA A 532 -4.54 1.04 -30.32
N GLY A 533 -5.08 2.25 -30.44
CA GLY A 533 -5.83 2.93 -29.38
C GLY A 533 -7.17 2.24 -29.08
N THR A 534 -7.84 2.68 -28.01
CA THR A 534 -9.08 2.04 -27.48
C THR A 534 -10.17 1.82 -28.53
N ARG A 535 -10.37 2.75 -29.47
CA ARG A 535 -11.32 2.58 -30.58
C ARG A 535 -10.93 1.44 -31.53
N THR A 536 -9.64 1.33 -31.85
CA THR A 536 -9.12 0.24 -32.70
C THR A 536 -9.28 -1.11 -31.99
N VAL A 537 -8.98 -1.19 -30.69
CA VAL A 537 -9.19 -2.41 -29.87
C VAL A 537 -10.68 -2.79 -29.82
N SER A 538 -11.58 -1.84 -29.59
CA SER A 538 -13.03 -2.12 -29.59
C SER A 538 -13.55 -2.56 -30.96
N ALA A 539 -13.06 -1.97 -32.06
CA ALA A 539 -13.41 -2.39 -33.42
C ALA A 539 -12.90 -3.79 -33.74
N ILE A 540 -11.67 -4.13 -33.33
CA ILE A 540 -11.13 -5.50 -33.44
C ILE A 540 -12.04 -6.47 -32.68
N ARG A 541 -12.49 -6.14 -31.46
CA ARG A 541 -13.41 -6.99 -30.68
C ARG A 541 -14.77 -7.18 -31.34
N GLY A 542 -15.35 -6.13 -31.92
CA GLY A 542 -16.60 -6.21 -32.69
C GLY A 542 -16.44 -7.11 -33.92
N PHE A 543 -15.42 -6.86 -34.73
CA PHE A 543 -15.09 -7.68 -35.89
C PHE A 543 -14.82 -9.15 -35.53
N GLN A 544 -14.14 -9.41 -34.40
CA GLN A 544 -13.92 -10.77 -33.90
C GLN A 544 -15.25 -11.46 -33.54
N ALA A 545 -16.13 -10.78 -32.80
CA ALA A 545 -17.44 -11.31 -32.44
C ALA A 545 -18.29 -11.64 -33.68
N ASP A 546 -18.41 -10.70 -34.62
CA ASP A 546 -19.23 -10.86 -35.82
C ASP A 546 -18.67 -11.91 -36.81
N ARG A 547 -17.40 -12.26 -36.68
CA ARG A 547 -16.74 -13.32 -37.48
C ARG A 547 -16.55 -14.64 -36.74
N GLY A 548 -17.04 -14.77 -35.51
CA GLY A 548 -16.89 -15.99 -34.69
C GLY A 548 -15.44 -16.29 -34.25
N ILE A 549 -14.60 -15.27 -34.19
CA ILE A 549 -13.18 -15.33 -33.82
C ILE A 549 -13.05 -15.08 -32.31
N PRO A 550 -12.10 -15.71 -31.59
CA PRO A 550 -11.83 -15.39 -30.19
C PRO A 550 -11.63 -13.87 -29.95
N ILE A 551 -12.40 -13.31 -29.02
CA ILE A 551 -12.48 -11.85 -28.79
C ILE A 551 -11.30 -11.39 -27.91
N SER A 552 -10.10 -11.34 -28.49
CA SER A 552 -8.88 -10.83 -27.83
C SER A 552 -8.83 -9.30 -27.79
N GLY A 553 -9.29 -8.63 -28.85
CA GLY A 553 -9.01 -7.23 -29.13
C GLY A 553 -7.60 -6.95 -29.65
N THR A 554 -6.86 -7.99 -30.04
CA THR A 554 -5.52 -7.89 -30.64
C THR A 554 -5.51 -8.42 -32.07
N LEU A 555 -4.49 -8.05 -32.84
CA LEU A 555 -4.28 -8.56 -34.20
C LEU A 555 -3.57 -9.93 -34.16
N ASP A 556 -4.24 -10.91 -33.56
CA ASP A 556 -3.83 -12.31 -33.61
C ASP A 556 -3.98 -12.90 -35.02
N GLU A 557 -3.36 -14.07 -35.23
CA GLU A 557 -3.32 -14.73 -36.55
C GLU A 557 -4.72 -15.02 -37.13
N PRO A 558 -5.71 -15.56 -36.39
CA PRO A 558 -7.09 -15.68 -36.87
C PRO A 558 -7.71 -14.35 -37.32
N THR A 559 -7.46 -13.26 -36.57
CA THR A 559 -7.96 -11.92 -36.91
C THR A 559 -7.28 -11.37 -38.17
N LEU A 560 -5.97 -11.56 -38.32
CA LEU A 560 -5.22 -11.17 -39.52
C LEU A 560 -5.61 -11.99 -40.76
N VAL A 561 -5.93 -13.28 -40.60
CA VAL A 561 -6.51 -14.12 -41.66
C VAL A 561 -7.87 -13.57 -42.09
N ALA A 562 -8.77 -13.30 -41.15
CA ALA A 562 -10.12 -12.83 -41.45
C ALA A 562 -10.17 -11.40 -42.03
N LEU A 563 -9.19 -10.54 -41.70
CA LEU A 563 -8.99 -9.23 -42.32
C LEU A 563 -8.31 -9.29 -43.71
N GLY A 564 -7.95 -10.48 -44.20
CA GLY A 564 -7.27 -10.64 -45.50
C GLY A 564 -5.80 -10.20 -45.51
N LEU A 565 -5.17 -10.12 -44.33
CA LEU A 565 -3.80 -9.63 -44.13
C LEU A 565 -2.77 -10.74 -43.92
N ALA A 566 -3.21 -12.00 -43.75
CA ALA A 566 -2.33 -13.16 -43.62
C ALA A 566 -1.63 -13.52 -44.93
N GLY A 567 -0.45 -12.94 -45.14
CA GLY A 567 0.45 -13.23 -46.25
C GLY A 567 1.90 -12.98 -45.86
N GLY A 568 2.47 -13.87 -45.04
CA GLY A 568 3.82 -13.66 -44.48
C GLY A 568 4.53 -14.87 -43.87
N VAL A 569 3.83 -15.96 -43.53
CA VAL A 569 4.44 -17.22 -43.07
C VAL A 569 3.75 -18.40 -43.75
N GLN A 570 4.53 -19.24 -44.44
CA GLN A 570 4.10 -20.59 -44.82
C GLN A 570 4.76 -21.59 -43.89
N THR A 571 3.95 -22.39 -43.18
CA THR A 571 4.37 -23.69 -42.67
C THR A 571 3.35 -24.73 -43.11
N THR A 572 3.70 -25.51 -44.13
CA THR A 572 3.01 -26.77 -44.42
C THR A 572 3.35 -27.78 -43.33
N THR A 573 2.35 -28.48 -42.81
CA THR A 573 2.50 -29.38 -41.66
C THR A 573 2.41 -30.84 -42.10
N PRO A 574 3.53 -31.58 -42.21
CA PRO A 574 3.49 -33.04 -42.14
C PRO A 574 3.03 -33.48 -40.75
N ALA A 575 2.18 -34.50 -40.66
CA ALA A 575 1.68 -35.00 -39.39
C ALA A 575 2.81 -35.56 -38.50
N GLY A 576 2.70 -35.36 -37.19
CA GLY A 576 3.59 -35.97 -36.19
C GLY A 576 4.80 -35.12 -35.78
N LYS A 577 4.57 -34.04 -35.01
CA LYS A 577 5.61 -33.42 -34.17
C LYS A 577 5.07 -33.07 -32.77
N LEU A 578 6.03 -33.03 -31.83
CA LEU A 578 5.86 -32.82 -30.38
C LEU A 578 5.21 -31.47 -30.03
N PRO A 579 4.63 -31.32 -28.81
CA PRO A 579 3.91 -30.12 -28.40
C PRO A 579 4.75 -28.85 -28.48
N VAL A 580 4.07 -27.72 -28.77
CA VAL A 580 4.69 -26.41 -28.91
C VAL A 580 5.22 -25.93 -27.55
N MET A 581 6.54 -25.95 -27.39
CA MET A 581 7.24 -25.40 -26.23
C MET A 581 6.97 -23.89 -26.13
N ALA A 582 6.29 -23.47 -25.07
CA ALA A 582 6.22 -22.08 -24.66
C ALA A 582 7.62 -21.64 -24.21
N VAL A 583 8.22 -20.73 -24.98
CA VAL A 583 9.62 -20.32 -24.86
C VAL A 583 9.90 -19.66 -23.50
N ALA A 584 8.94 -18.94 -22.92
CA ALA A 584 8.96 -18.48 -21.53
C ALA A 584 7.53 -18.27 -20.99
N LEU A 585 7.34 -18.42 -19.68
CA LEU A 585 6.12 -17.98 -18.99
C LEU A 585 6.32 -16.53 -18.55
N ASN A 586 5.79 -15.58 -19.33
CA ASN A 586 5.87 -14.14 -19.03
C ASN A 586 4.60 -13.59 -18.35
N ASP A 587 3.51 -14.35 -18.39
CA ASP A 587 2.21 -14.00 -17.79
C ASP A 587 2.15 -14.37 -16.29
N VAL A 588 0.99 -14.12 -15.66
CA VAL A 588 0.74 -14.45 -14.26
C VAL A 588 0.84 -15.96 -14.02
N VAL A 589 1.73 -16.36 -13.11
CA VAL A 589 1.86 -17.73 -12.58
C VAL A 589 1.34 -17.75 -11.16
N ASN A 590 0.22 -18.44 -10.94
CA ASN A 590 -0.53 -18.46 -9.67
C ASN A 590 0.02 -19.49 -8.68
N ALA A 591 0.51 -20.63 -9.18
CA ALA A 591 1.06 -21.70 -8.35
C ALA A 591 2.21 -22.44 -9.05
N LEU A 592 3.16 -22.92 -8.26
CA LEU A 592 4.18 -23.88 -8.66
C LEU A 592 4.04 -25.16 -7.83
N ALA A 593 4.28 -26.31 -8.45
CA ALA A 593 4.32 -27.60 -7.78
C ALA A 593 5.45 -28.47 -8.35
N PRO A 594 6.04 -29.40 -7.58
CA PRO A 594 6.98 -30.38 -8.11
C PRO A 594 6.25 -31.37 -9.02
N THR A 595 6.99 -31.97 -9.96
CA THR A 595 6.52 -33.09 -10.78
C THR A 595 7.70 -33.96 -11.19
N TRP A 596 7.44 -35.17 -11.67
CA TRP A 596 8.45 -36.11 -12.12
C TRP A 596 7.99 -36.75 -13.44
N ASP A 597 8.92 -37.13 -14.31
CA ASP A 597 8.61 -37.95 -15.49
C ASP A 597 8.70 -39.46 -15.20
N GLU A 598 8.42 -40.27 -16.22
CA GLU A 598 8.51 -41.73 -16.17
C GLU A 598 9.93 -42.25 -15.87
N GLN A 599 10.96 -41.40 -15.99
CA GLN A 599 12.35 -41.71 -15.60
C GLN A 599 12.70 -41.18 -14.20
N GLY A 600 11.73 -40.63 -13.46
CA GLY A 600 11.92 -40.08 -12.12
C GLY A 600 12.63 -38.72 -12.08
N ARG A 601 12.83 -38.04 -13.22
CA ARG A 601 13.49 -36.73 -13.23
C ARG A 601 12.55 -35.66 -12.70
N TRP A 602 12.97 -34.95 -11.67
CA TRP A 602 12.23 -33.83 -11.10
C TRP A 602 12.08 -32.67 -12.08
N GLY A 603 10.96 -31.97 -11.96
CA GLY A 603 10.60 -30.79 -12.72
C GLY A 603 9.52 -29.99 -12.02
N ILE A 604 9.00 -28.98 -12.73
CA ILE A 604 8.08 -27.98 -12.21
C ILE A 604 6.79 -27.96 -13.03
N LEU A 605 5.64 -28.03 -12.34
CA LEU A 605 4.34 -27.64 -12.87
C LEU A 605 4.07 -26.17 -12.52
N ALA A 606 3.54 -25.42 -13.47
CA ALA A 606 3.19 -24.01 -13.33
C ALA A 606 1.73 -23.75 -13.74
N ALA A 607 0.92 -23.30 -12.78
CA ALA A 607 -0.46 -22.89 -13.01
C ALA A 607 -0.51 -21.43 -13.48
N THR A 608 -1.12 -21.17 -14.63
CA THR A 608 -1.26 -19.80 -15.19
C THR A 608 -2.69 -19.51 -15.60
N ASN A 609 -3.02 -18.24 -15.80
CA ASN A 609 -4.30 -17.83 -16.38
C ASN A 609 -4.53 -18.33 -17.83
N ALA A 610 -3.47 -18.83 -18.49
CA ALA A 610 -3.55 -19.45 -19.82
C ALA A 610 -3.63 -20.99 -19.77
N GLY A 611 -3.60 -21.61 -18.58
CA GLY A 611 -3.61 -23.06 -18.37
C GLY A 611 -2.37 -23.59 -17.64
N LEU A 612 -2.25 -24.93 -17.59
CA LEU A 612 -1.15 -25.65 -16.94
C LEU A 612 0.05 -25.87 -17.86
N TYR A 613 1.25 -25.64 -17.33
CA TYR A 613 2.53 -25.83 -18.02
C TYR A 613 3.48 -26.70 -17.19
N ARG A 614 4.44 -27.36 -17.84
CA ARG A 614 5.44 -28.27 -17.26
C ARG A 614 6.84 -27.94 -17.76
N THR A 615 7.87 -28.14 -16.93
CA THR A 615 9.26 -28.19 -17.41
C THR A 615 10.14 -29.09 -16.56
N PHE A 616 11.08 -29.79 -17.21
CA PHE A 616 12.18 -30.53 -16.56
C PHE A 616 13.53 -29.82 -16.74
N ASP A 617 13.54 -28.67 -17.41
CA ASP A 617 14.63 -27.71 -17.42
C ASP A 617 14.06 -26.32 -17.73
N PRO A 618 13.83 -25.47 -16.71
CA PRO A 618 13.22 -24.15 -16.92
C PRO A 618 14.05 -23.22 -17.82
N THR A 619 15.31 -23.54 -18.14
CA THR A 619 16.11 -22.79 -19.12
C THR A 619 15.90 -23.23 -20.57
N LYS A 620 15.30 -24.41 -20.80
CA LYS A 620 14.95 -24.92 -22.14
C LYS A 620 13.52 -24.56 -22.59
N GLY A 621 12.68 -24.09 -21.67
CA GLY A 621 11.29 -23.66 -21.93
C GLY A 621 10.25 -24.53 -21.22
N TRP A 622 8.98 -24.33 -21.57
CA TRP A 622 7.83 -24.92 -20.89
C TRP A 622 6.88 -25.63 -21.87
N GLU A 623 6.54 -26.87 -21.59
CA GLU A 623 5.52 -27.63 -22.30
C GLU A 623 4.13 -27.25 -21.80
N LYS A 624 3.16 -26.98 -22.68
CA LYS A 624 1.76 -26.79 -22.27
C LYS A 624 1.07 -28.15 -22.13
N ILE A 625 0.51 -28.43 -20.96
CA ILE A 625 -0.25 -29.66 -20.74
C ILE A 625 -1.65 -29.51 -21.34
N SER A 626 -2.08 -30.53 -22.10
CA SER A 626 -3.47 -30.68 -22.52
C SER A 626 -4.25 -31.42 -21.43
N TYR A 627 -5.43 -30.92 -21.07
CA TYR A 627 -6.34 -31.59 -20.13
C TYR A 627 -7.11 -32.78 -20.78
N GLY A 628 -6.86 -33.07 -22.05
CA GLY A 628 -7.57 -34.12 -22.80
C GLY A 628 -8.92 -33.66 -23.37
N PRO A 629 -9.60 -34.52 -24.14
CA PRO A 629 -10.89 -34.20 -24.75
C PRO A 629 -11.99 -34.08 -23.68
N GLY A 630 -12.77 -32.99 -23.75
CA GLY A 630 -13.95 -32.78 -22.90
C GLY A 630 -13.72 -31.93 -21.63
N ILE A 631 -12.48 -31.59 -21.27
CA ILE A 631 -12.19 -30.70 -20.13
C ILE A 631 -11.99 -29.25 -20.62
N ASP A 632 -12.82 -28.34 -20.12
CA ASP A 632 -12.71 -26.90 -20.40
C ASP A 632 -11.60 -26.28 -19.54
N SER A 633 -10.57 -25.72 -20.19
CA SER A 633 -9.45 -25.06 -19.52
C SER A 633 -9.82 -23.80 -18.73
N ARG A 634 -11.07 -23.31 -18.87
CA ARG A 634 -11.61 -22.17 -18.12
C ARG A 634 -12.20 -22.56 -16.76
N THR A 635 -12.41 -23.85 -16.47
CA THR A 635 -13.06 -24.32 -15.23
C THR A 635 -12.12 -25.12 -14.30
N THR A 636 -10.88 -25.38 -14.71
CA THR A 636 -9.90 -26.15 -13.93
C THR A 636 -9.25 -25.29 -12.84
N CYS A 637 -9.69 -25.45 -11.58
CA CYS A 637 -8.95 -24.97 -10.42
C CYS A 637 -7.81 -25.94 -10.06
N ILE A 638 -6.60 -25.43 -9.84
CA ILE A 638 -5.46 -26.23 -9.36
C ILE A 638 -5.37 -26.04 -7.85
N SER A 639 -5.76 -27.06 -7.09
CA SER A 639 -5.66 -27.11 -5.63
C SER A 639 -4.44 -27.92 -5.22
N THR A 640 -3.60 -27.38 -4.33
CA THR A 640 -2.56 -28.15 -3.64
C THR A 640 -3.16 -28.80 -2.40
N THR A 641 -3.55 -30.07 -2.52
CA THR A 641 -3.83 -30.97 -1.40
C THR A 641 -2.56 -31.70 -0.96
#